data_AF-A0A1F9A298-F1
#
_entry.id   AF-A0A1F9A298-F1
#
_cell.length_a   1.000
_cell.length_b   1.000
_cell.length_c   1.000
_cell.angle_alpha   90.00
_cell.angle_beta   90.00
_cell.angle_gamma   90.00
#
_symmetry.space_group_name_H-M   'P 1'
#
loop_
_entity.id
_entity.type
_entity.pdbx_description
1 polymer ?
#
loop_
_entity_poly.entity_id
_entity_poly.type
_entity_poly.pdbx_seq_one_letter_code
_entity_poly.pdbx_strand_id
1 'polypeptide(L)'
;MKKIFNFCPKINLPQKPSFYLILIIFIGLVIRVPYLSKYHYVLNMDEAVFGIMAQDIINGKGIPLFFYGQAYFGPLEAIFAVPFFLIFSPSTLILRISVLVLTLLALVLFWRGLRVMVRDSNGLTLMGWLTVSPLVLSVRSIHPSGHMGGLFCGSLVFYLAVRVITSPRRNGLNFFLWGLASGFGLWMHPGTLTYIIAGGCMILLNDFRIFRNFPLSILGCLAGGFPFWIKTISLRYATFNFGQTKLNGSLLLPFIKDMKQSLTNMNTLLGYDIFPKFISLTIWGCIIFLLLFSFFLFLRRRKGRFSREELVLVFAWLVIILTLFAYSYIQARRFGYVSYRYYIPMLIGLALIFDIVLTWVGKRSPNLRLLLFLFLIIINIGTNFLGFKNQLYFRYEFLLGESYTRWKSLPPFLEQKGIKEAYINFFEEGPLNFISRGKMIFSDFYDSRYPLRSQAVDGSLNPAFIFQDPKEAELFKQGLGSLGNTRYSFFQSPGHIFFYNIKAPEDVYTPIDRDKILISTHPNHQWSRFLLDGNMATKWSTDGVQKGDEFISLDLQKEIELARVDLVPPWLDTYPIHIRIETSLDNRRWTVVTDREISNTLFWAGPHPGYKVWEGFFQFIFRGQRARYVRIKQTGHSPMPWELAEIFLYTSRPGEQAVSSIDWESITAFLKKQGIKSVVSDLFFSPNIMKYSQGEVRATPRYNGAYPDLRVRPGYSPDQIEALSIHQRDRAEVIAFLNRNQWQYQVQPFGEYTLFHHLINPLPFTRQLDIREAALTTSHNQKDTLSMIDKNRNSRWTSLTPRETGMFIHCDLKKIQKISALILDPGPHIQDIANDLDLFYSLDGLHYQKIDQKGRFHQHFRWTGSHLIGSGTSSAYIFLPIEARYLKIVCRENNNSYYWSIGELEILGPPEGS
;
A
#
# COMPACT_ATOMS: atom_id res chain seq x y z
N MET A 1 44.31 23.02 54.93
CA MET A 1 43.63 22.72 53.63
C MET A 1 42.88 23.90 52.99
N LYS A 2 43.12 25.17 53.36
CA LYS A 2 42.48 26.36 52.74
C LYS A 2 43.35 27.10 51.70
N LYS A 3 44.58 26.63 51.41
CA LYS A 3 45.56 27.33 50.55
C LYS A 3 45.79 26.71 49.15
N ILE A 4 45.11 25.62 48.77
CA ILE A 4 45.35 24.93 47.48
C ILE A 4 44.35 25.32 46.37
N PHE A 5 43.25 26.02 46.67
CA PHE A 5 42.22 26.36 45.67
C PHE A 5 42.33 27.74 45.00
N ASN A 6 43.42 28.51 45.24
CA ASN A 6 43.58 29.85 44.64
C ASN A 6 44.28 29.89 43.27
N PHE A 7 44.59 28.74 42.67
CA PHE A 7 45.11 28.66 41.29
C PHE A 7 43.99 28.24 40.32
N CYS A 8 43.06 29.15 40.07
CA CYS A 8 42.31 29.15 38.82
C CYS A 8 42.39 30.57 38.28
N PRO A 9 43.00 30.80 37.09
CA PRO A 9 42.95 32.11 36.47
C PRO A 9 41.48 32.51 36.34
N LYS A 10 41.14 33.73 36.78
CA LYS A 10 39.84 34.34 36.50
C LYS A 10 39.75 34.49 34.98
N ILE A 11 39.25 33.47 34.31
CA ILE A 11 38.87 33.54 32.91
C ILE A 11 37.75 34.59 32.87
N ASN A 12 38.06 35.77 32.33
CA ASN A 12 37.09 36.82 32.07
C ASN A 12 36.16 36.35 30.97
N LEU A 13 35.20 35.50 31.34
CA LEU A 13 34.17 35.05 30.42
C LEU A 13 33.22 36.23 30.14
N PRO A 14 32.82 36.46 28.87
CA PRO A 14 31.90 37.53 28.52
C PRO A 14 30.58 37.39 29.30
N GLN A 15 30.08 38.50 29.85
CA GLN A 15 28.89 38.51 30.73
C GLN A 15 27.56 38.37 29.98
N LYS A 16 27.55 38.39 28.63
CA LYS A 16 26.30 38.38 27.86
C LYS A 16 25.82 36.94 27.61
N PRO A 17 24.58 36.57 28.02
CA PRO A 17 24.02 35.23 27.81
C PRO A 17 23.89 34.83 26.32
N SER A 18 23.90 35.80 25.41
CA SER A 18 23.93 35.55 23.96
C SER A 18 25.24 34.90 23.48
N PHE A 19 26.39 35.22 24.08
CA PHE A 19 27.67 34.63 23.70
C PHE A 19 27.69 33.11 24.00
N TYR A 20 27.29 32.72 25.20
CA TYR A 20 27.25 31.30 25.59
C TYR A 20 26.26 30.50 24.74
N LEU A 21 25.13 31.10 24.36
CA LEU A 21 24.18 30.47 23.47
C LEU A 21 24.79 30.18 22.09
N ILE A 22 25.48 31.16 21.49
CA ILE A 22 26.18 31.00 20.21
C ILE A 22 27.26 29.92 20.33
N LEU A 23 28.05 29.93 21.40
CA LEU A 23 29.09 28.93 21.65
C LEU A 23 28.51 27.51 21.77
N ILE A 24 27.42 27.34 22.51
CA ILE A 24 26.74 26.04 22.67
C ILE A 24 26.20 25.52 21.33
N ILE A 25 25.57 26.40 20.54
CA ILE A 25 25.10 26.04 19.19
C ILE A 25 26.27 25.64 18.30
N PHE A 26 27.38 26.40 18.34
CA PHE A 26 28.57 26.11 17.58
C PHE A 26 29.17 24.73 17.94
N ILE A 27 29.29 24.42 19.23
CA ILE A 27 29.77 23.09 19.69
C ILE A 27 28.82 21.99 19.20
N GLY A 28 27.50 22.20 19.30
CA GLY A 28 26.50 21.26 18.81
C GLY A 28 26.59 21.00 17.30
N LEU A 29 26.92 22.03 16.51
CA LEU A 29 27.20 21.89 15.08
C LEU A 29 28.48 21.07 14.84
N VAL A 30 29.58 21.39 15.54
CA VAL A 30 30.86 20.68 15.42
C VAL A 30 30.72 19.18 15.72
N ILE A 31 29.91 18.80 16.71
CA ILE A 31 29.65 17.38 17.03
C ILE A 31 28.97 16.62 15.88
N ARG A 32 28.21 17.31 15.03
CA ARG A 32 27.49 16.71 13.89
C ARG A 32 28.33 16.66 12.61
N VAL A 33 29.37 17.48 12.49
CA VAL A 33 30.25 17.51 11.30
C VAL A 33 30.85 16.15 10.96
N PRO A 34 31.39 15.34 11.90
CA PRO A 34 31.89 14.00 11.59
C PRO A 34 30.81 13.09 11.00
N TYR A 35 29.59 13.14 11.53
CA TYR A 35 28.47 12.34 11.02
C TYR A 35 28.01 12.79 9.64
N LEU A 36 27.88 14.11 9.42
CA LEU A 36 27.57 14.64 8.10
C LEU A 36 28.68 14.27 7.10
N SER A 37 29.94 14.47 7.44
CA SER A 37 31.07 14.14 6.56
C SER A 37 31.14 12.64 6.24
N LYS A 38 31.04 11.77 7.25
CA LYS A 38 31.16 10.32 7.05
C LYS A 38 29.89 9.65 6.54
N TYR A 39 28.72 10.21 6.73
CA TYR A 39 27.47 9.54 6.35
C TYR A 39 26.59 10.36 5.42
N HIS A 40 27.04 11.52 4.90
CA HIS A 40 26.26 12.32 3.91
C HIS A 40 25.83 11.52 2.69
N TYR A 41 26.55 10.45 2.38
CA TYR A 41 26.21 9.60 1.26
C TYR A 41 25.03 8.70 1.69
N VAL A 42 25.03 8.08 2.88
CA VAL A 42 23.97 7.17 3.36
C VAL A 42 22.61 7.86 3.36
N LEU A 43 21.62 7.32 2.65
CA LEU A 43 20.28 7.89 2.54
C LEU A 43 19.23 6.80 2.68
N ASN A 44 18.42 6.81 3.74
CA ASN A 44 17.34 5.82 3.83
C ASN A 44 16.10 6.21 3.00
N MET A 45 15.20 5.25 2.82
CA MET A 45 13.96 5.46 2.06
C MET A 45 13.10 6.59 2.61
N ASP A 46 12.93 6.69 3.93
CA ASP A 46 12.09 7.73 4.55
C ASP A 46 12.69 9.14 4.33
N GLU A 47 14.01 9.28 4.43
CA GLU A 47 14.73 10.51 4.10
C GLU A 47 14.54 10.87 2.63
N ALA A 48 14.70 9.89 1.73
CA ALA A 48 14.59 10.09 0.30
C ALA A 48 13.19 10.59 -0.11
N VAL A 49 12.12 10.10 0.52
CA VAL A 49 10.75 10.57 0.26
C VAL A 49 10.62 12.08 0.51
N PHE A 50 11.14 12.61 1.63
CA PHE A 50 11.09 14.06 1.87
C PHE A 50 11.90 14.85 0.84
N GLY A 51 13.05 14.31 0.43
CA GLY A 51 13.85 14.88 -0.65
C GLY A 51 13.10 14.91 -1.99
N ILE A 52 12.42 13.82 -2.34
CA ILE A 52 11.59 13.71 -3.54
C ILE A 52 10.41 14.68 -3.49
N MET A 53 9.70 14.77 -2.36
CA MET A 53 8.60 15.73 -2.18
C MET A 53 9.07 17.18 -2.39
N ALA A 54 10.26 17.54 -1.88
CA ALA A 54 10.83 18.86 -2.09
C ALA A 54 11.19 19.11 -3.57
N GLN A 55 11.76 18.11 -4.26
CA GLN A 55 12.01 18.18 -5.71
C GLN A 55 10.70 18.32 -6.50
N ASP A 56 9.66 17.55 -6.15
CA ASP A 56 8.37 17.60 -6.81
C ASP A 56 7.68 18.97 -6.62
N ILE A 57 7.81 19.60 -5.44
CA ILE A 57 7.34 20.99 -5.20
C ILE A 57 8.08 21.98 -6.13
N ILE A 58 9.41 21.90 -6.21
CA ILE A 58 10.24 22.78 -7.06
C ILE A 58 9.88 22.61 -8.54
N ASN A 59 9.59 21.38 -8.95
CA ASN A 59 9.19 21.05 -10.32
C ASN A 59 7.70 21.34 -10.61
N GLY A 60 7.00 22.06 -9.74
CA GLY A 60 5.63 22.51 -9.98
C GLY A 60 4.55 21.44 -9.85
N LYS A 61 4.83 20.28 -9.23
CA LYS A 61 3.84 19.19 -9.02
C LYS A 61 2.88 19.45 -7.85
N GLY A 62 2.92 20.64 -7.26
CA GLY A 62 2.11 21.04 -6.11
C GLY A 62 2.68 20.59 -4.76
N ILE A 63 2.10 21.12 -3.68
CA ILE A 63 2.48 20.77 -2.30
C ILE A 63 1.68 19.54 -1.87
N PRO A 64 2.33 18.39 -1.58
CA PRO A 64 1.63 17.20 -1.13
C PRO A 64 1.00 17.42 0.26
N LEU A 65 -0.22 16.91 0.47
CA LEU A 65 -0.88 17.02 1.78
C LEU A 65 -0.25 16.12 2.85
N PHE A 66 0.24 14.95 2.43
CA PHE A 66 0.85 13.95 3.30
C PHE A 66 2.15 13.41 2.71
N PHE A 67 2.90 12.73 3.56
CA PHE A 67 4.06 11.94 3.19
C PHE A 67 3.69 10.86 2.18
N TYR A 68 4.45 10.74 1.09
CA TYR A 68 4.17 9.75 0.05
C TYR A 68 4.18 8.32 0.59
N GLY A 69 3.30 7.47 0.07
CA GLY A 69 2.94 6.16 0.63
C GLY A 69 1.98 6.13 1.84
N GLN A 70 1.55 7.26 2.43
CA GLN A 70 0.78 7.25 3.68
C GLN A 70 -0.34 8.32 3.73
N ALA A 71 -1.43 8.01 4.44
CA ALA A 71 -2.53 8.94 4.71
C ALA A 71 -2.29 9.82 5.97
N TYR A 72 -1.05 9.95 6.42
CA TYR A 72 -0.67 10.69 7.62
C TYR A 72 0.78 11.19 7.47
N PHE A 73 1.25 12.02 8.42
CA PHE A 73 2.46 12.87 8.32
C PHE A 73 2.34 13.97 7.26
N GLY A 74 2.43 15.23 7.69
CA GLY A 74 2.46 16.36 6.78
C GLY A 74 3.85 16.61 6.17
N PRO A 75 3.93 17.42 5.11
CA PRO A 75 5.13 17.62 4.30
C PRO A 75 6.15 18.63 4.89
N LEU A 76 6.07 19.01 6.17
CA LEU A 76 6.82 20.16 6.71
C LEU A 76 8.31 20.11 6.40
N GLU A 77 8.96 18.97 6.62
CA GLU A 77 10.40 18.83 6.37
C GLU A 77 10.74 18.97 4.87
N ALA A 78 9.86 18.52 3.97
CA ALA A 78 10.02 18.72 2.52
C ALA A 78 9.84 20.18 2.12
N ILE A 79 8.77 20.84 2.60
CA ILE A 79 8.52 22.27 2.35
C ILE A 79 9.70 23.09 2.86
N PHE A 80 10.23 22.77 4.04
CA PHE A 80 11.36 23.47 4.62
C PHE A 80 12.66 23.25 3.84
N ALA A 81 12.82 22.11 3.15
CA ALA A 81 13.96 21.83 2.30
C ALA A 81 13.94 22.59 0.95
N VAL A 82 12.77 22.99 0.45
CA VAL A 82 12.61 23.72 -0.83
C VAL A 82 13.54 24.92 -0.97
N PRO A 83 13.57 25.92 -0.06
CA PRO A 83 14.47 27.06 -0.21
C PRO A 83 15.95 26.67 -0.24
N PHE A 84 16.35 25.60 0.47
CA PHE A 84 17.72 25.10 0.43
C PHE A 84 18.04 24.46 -0.93
N PHE A 85 17.09 23.77 -1.53
CA PHE A 85 17.24 23.14 -2.86
C PHE A 85 17.17 24.16 -4.02
N LEU A 86 16.56 25.33 -3.81
CA LEU A 86 16.61 26.44 -4.75
C LEU A 86 17.97 27.15 -4.72
N ILE A 87 18.59 27.27 -3.54
CA ILE A 87 19.89 27.93 -3.36
C ILE A 87 21.05 26.96 -3.70
N PHE A 88 20.93 25.70 -3.27
CA PHE A 88 21.94 24.66 -3.44
C PHE A 88 21.34 23.50 -4.24
N SER A 89 22.12 22.89 -5.14
CA SER A 89 21.65 21.71 -5.87
C SER A 89 21.14 20.59 -4.93
N PRO A 90 19.98 19.96 -5.22
CA PRO A 90 19.42 18.90 -4.37
C PRO A 90 20.41 17.77 -4.11
N SER A 91 20.72 17.51 -2.83
CA SER A 91 21.58 16.41 -2.42
C SER A 91 21.23 15.97 -1.01
N THR A 92 21.64 14.76 -0.63
CA THR A 92 21.45 14.24 0.73
C THR A 92 22.04 15.20 1.76
N LEU A 93 23.24 15.74 1.51
CA LEU A 93 23.88 16.69 2.42
C LEU A 93 23.01 17.93 2.65
N ILE A 94 22.51 18.57 1.59
CA ILE A 94 21.68 19.78 1.71
C ILE A 94 20.35 19.46 2.40
N LEU A 95 19.76 18.29 2.13
CA LEU A 95 18.55 17.84 2.78
C LEU A 95 18.75 17.66 4.31
N ARG A 96 19.90 17.12 4.72
CA ARG A 96 20.24 16.97 6.14
C ARG A 96 20.52 18.31 6.82
N ILE A 97 21.15 19.24 6.10
CA ILE A 97 21.39 20.59 6.59
C ILE A 97 20.06 21.32 6.84
N SER A 98 19.07 21.19 5.95
CA SER A 98 17.77 21.84 6.14
C SER A 98 17.06 21.33 7.40
N VAL A 99 17.07 20.02 7.64
CA VAL A 99 16.49 19.39 8.85
C VAL A 99 17.27 19.77 10.11
N LEU A 100 18.60 19.90 10.03
CA LEU A 100 19.42 20.39 11.13
C LEU A 100 19.03 21.82 11.52
N VAL A 101 18.85 22.70 10.54
CA VAL A 101 18.37 24.08 10.79
C VAL A 101 16.98 24.06 11.43
N LEU A 102 16.06 23.25 10.92
CA LEU A 102 14.71 23.10 11.49
C LEU A 102 14.77 22.63 12.96
N THR A 103 15.68 21.70 13.26
CA THR A 103 15.93 21.22 14.61
C THR A 103 16.43 22.34 15.52
N LEU A 104 17.43 23.12 15.08
CA LEU A 104 17.96 24.24 15.86
C LEU A 104 16.88 25.29 16.15
N LEU A 105 16.01 25.58 15.18
CA LEU A 105 14.86 26.47 15.40
C LEU A 105 13.93 25.92 16.49
N ALA A 106 13.65 24.62 16.50
CA ALA A 106 12.86 23.98 17.54
C ALA A 106 13.51 24.12 18.94
N LEU A 107 14.82 23.90 19.03
CA LEU A 107 15.56 24.05 20.28
C LEU A 107 15.54 25.50 20.79
N VAL A 108 15.70 26.48 19.90
CA VAL A 108 15.62 27.91 20.23
C VAL A 108 14.22 28.28 20.75
N LEU A 109 13.15 27.71 20.18
CA LEU A 109 11.78 27.94 20.67
C LEU A 109 11.56 27.38 22.07
N PHE A 110 12.06 26.17 22.36
CA PHE A 110 12.02 25.61 23.72
C PHE A 110 12.82 26.48 24.71
N TRP A 111 14.04 26.88 24.35
CA TRP A 111 14.85 27.78 25.17
C TRP A 111 14.16 29.11 25.45
N ARG A 112 13.60 29.74 24.41
CA ARG A 112 12.89 31.00 24.54
C ARG A 112 11.64 30.85 25.41
N GLY A 113 10.88 29.77 25.23
CA GLY A 113 9.73 29.43 26.06
C GLY A 113 10.14 29.27 27.52
N LEU A 114 11.19 28.50 27.80
CA LEU A 114 11.68 28.28 29.15
C LEU A 114 12.13 29.57 29.83
N ARG A 115 12.88 30.45 29.14
CA ARG A 115 13.32 31.75 29.69
C ARG A 115 12.17 32.70 30.00
N VAL A 116 11.11 32.67 29.19
CA VAL A 116 9.91 33.48 29.44
C VAL A 116 9.11 32.92 30.62
N MET A 117 9.08 31.60 30.75
CA MET A 117 8.35 30.91 31.81
C MET A 117 9.08 31.04 33.16
N VAL A 118 10.38 30.72 33.22
CA VAL A 118 11.17 30.64 34.44
C VAL A 118 12.24 31.73 34.45
N ARG A 119 12.01 32.77 35.25
CA ARG A 119 12.88 33.97 35.32
C ARG A 119 14.32 33.64 35.76
N ASP A 120 14.47 32.71 36.69
CA ASP A 120 15.76 32.34 37.26
C ASP A 120 16.56 31.37 36.38
N SER A 121 15.95 30.85 35.31
CA SER A 121 16.63 30.00 34.33
C SER A 121 17.12 30.83 33.14
N ASN A 122 18.41 30.68 32.83
CA ASN A 122 18.98 31.16 31.58
C ASN A 122 18.83 30.16 30.42
N GLY A 123 18.21 28.99 30.66
CA GLY A 123 17.97 27.92 29.70
C GLY A 123 19.24 27.28 29.12
N LEU A 124 20.42 27.56 29.69
CA LEU A 124 21.68 27.06 29.15
C LEU A 124 21.85 25.55 29.39
N THR A 125 21.27 25.00 30.45
CA THR A 125 21.30 23.56 30.70
C THR A 125 20.48 22.83 29.63
N LEU A 126 19.25 23.30 29.38
CA LEU A 126 18.40 22.81 28.30
C LEU A 126 19.13 22.86 26.95
N MET A 127 19.64 24.03 26.57
CA MET A 127 20.31 24.22 25.28
C MET A 127 21.58 23.38 25.18
N GLY A 128 22.40 23.36 26.24
CA GLY A 128 23.64 22.59 26.28
C GLY A 128 23.37 21.11 26.08
N TRP A 129 22.42 20.53 26.82
CA TRP A 129 22.14 19.10 26.75
C TRP A 129 21.45 18.67 25.45
N LEU A 130 20.68 19.55 24.79
CA LEU A 130 20.01 19.21 23.50
C LEU A 130 20.89 19.47 22.27
N THR A 131 21.83 20.41 22.33
CA THR A 131 22.77 20.68 21.22
C THR A 131 24.01 19.81 21.32
N VAL A 132 24.60 19.67 22.51
CA VAL A 132 25.57 18.60 22.84
C VAL A 132 24.77 17.38 23.27
N SER A 133 24.01 16.84 22.32
CA SER A 133 22.97 15.85 22.57
C SER A 133 23.48 14.48 22.97
N PRO A 134 22.64 13.67 23.65
CA PRO A 134 22.77 12.22 23.63
C PRO A 134 22.87 11.69 22.20
N LEU A 135 23.52 10.54 22.02
CA LEU A 135 23.91 10.04 20.70
C LEU A 135 22.75 9.93 19.71
N VAL A 136 21.57 9.46 20.16
CA VAL A 136 20.39 9.34 19.30
C VAL A 136 19.98 10.66 18.68
N LEU A 137 20.02 11.78 19.40
CA LEU A 137 19.58 13.06 18.86
C LEU A 137 20.69 13.68 18.00
N SER A 138 21.96 13.39 18.26
CA SER A 138 23.04 13.79 17.34
C SER A 138 22.91 13.12 15.98
N VAL A 139 22.56 11.83 15.95
CA VAL A 139 22.27 11.11 14.70
C VAL A 139 20.93 11.58 14.14
N ARG A 140 19.81 11.48 14.86
CA ARG A 140 18.47 11.75 14.31
C ARG A 140 18.21 13.21 13.93
N SER A 141 18.90 14.18 14.53
CA SER A 141 18.72 15.60 14.17
C SER A 141 19.22 15.99 12.79
N ILE A 142 19.95 15.09 12.11
CA ILE A 142 20.37 15.27 10.73
C ILE A 142 19.61 14.33 9.77
N HIS A 143 18.60 13.58 10.21
CA HIS A 143 17.83 12.66 9.35
C HIS A 143 16.38 13.11 9.18
N PRO A 144 15.96 13.52 7.97
CA PRO A 144 14.55 13.71 7.68
C PRO A 144 13.76 12.43 7.91
N SER A 145 12.70 12.54 8.68
CA SER A 145 11.80 11.42 9.00
C SER A 145 10.43 11.91 9.49
N GLY A 146 10.14 13.20 9.36
CA GLY A 146 8.97 13.88 9.91
C GLY A 146 9.10 14.19 11.40
N HIS A 147 9.95 13.48 12.15
CA HIS A 147 10.05 13.60 13.60
C HIS A 147 10.68 14.92 14.05
N MET A 148 11.58 15.50 13.25
CA MET A 148 12.19 16.80 13.57
C MET A 148 11.22 17.95 13.25
N GLY A 149 10.39 17.79 12.21
CA GLY A 149 9.22 18.63 11.98
C GLY A 149 8.21 18.54 13.13
N GLY A 150 7.94 17.33 13.62
CA GLY A 150 7.11 17.11 14.81
C GLY A 150 7.68 17.75 16.08
N LEU A 151 9.00 17.70 16.26
CA LEU A 151 9.72 18.39 17.34
C LEU A 151 9.57 19.91 17.22
N PHE A 152 9.71 20.48 16.01
CA PHE A 152 9.47 21.89 15.75
C PHE A 152 8.03 22.30 16.10
N CYS A 153 7.03 21.56 15.62
CA CYS A 153 5.63 21.79 15.98
C CYS A 153 5.40 21.70 17.49
N GLY A 154 5.98 20.70 18.16
CA GLY A 154 5.94 20.56 19.62
C GLY A 154 6.55 21.75 20.37
N SER A 155 7.66 22.27 19.87
CA SER A 155 8.31 23.47 20.43
C SER A 155 7.46 24.73 20.29
N LEU A 156 6.75 24.87 19.17
CA LEU A 156 5.83 25.97 18.92
C LEU A 156 4.62 25.88 19.84
N VAL A 157 4.05 24.68 20.01
CA VAL A 157 2.95 24.40 20.97
C VAL A 157 3.37 24.75 22.40
N PHE A 158 4.57 24.34 22.83
CA PHE A 158 5.09 24.70 24.15
C PHE A 158 5.30 26.21 24.30
N TYR A 159 5.95 26.85 23.33
CA TYR A 159 6.21 28.29 23.36
C TYR A 159 4.91 29.10 23.44
N LEU A 160 3.91 28.75 22.64
CA LEU A 160 2.61 29.42 22.65
C LEU A 160 1.82 29.14 23.93
N ALA A 161 1.95 27.94 24.53
CA ALA A 161 1.38 27.67 25.85
C ALA A 161 1.98 28.59 26.93
N VAL A 162 3.30 28.80 26.89
CA VAL A 162 3.97 29.77 27.76
C VAL A 162 3.45 31.18 27.50
N ARG A 163 3.22 31.58 26.25
CA ARG A 163 2.64 32.91 25.92
C ARG A 163 1.22 33.06 26.44
N VAL A 164 0.40 32.02 26.40
CA VAL A 164 -0.94 32.00 27.01
C VAL A 164 -0.83 32.25 28.52
N ILE A 165 0.05 31.52 29.22
CA ILE A 165 0.22 31.60 30.67
C ILE A 165 0.80 32.95 31.13
N THR A 166 1.76 33.50 30.38
CA THR A 166 2.51 34.70 30.79
C THR A 166 1.87 36.02 30.34
N SER A 167 0.80 35.98 29.54
CA SER A 167 0.17 37.20 29.03
C SER A 167 -0.78 37.86 30.05
N PRO A 168 -0.66 39.18 30.29
CA PRO A 168 -1.38 39.87 31.38
C PRO A 168 -2.91 40.02 31.21
N ARG A 169 -3.50 39.66 30.06
CA ARG A 169 -4.94 39.85 29.78
C ARG A 169 -5.62 38.69 29.03
N ARG A 170 -5.36 37.43 29.39
CA ARG A 170 -6.05 36.24 28.82
C ARG A 170 -6.32 36.39 27.31
N ASN A 171 -5.32 36.81 26.55
CA ASN A 171 -5.49 37.29 25.18
C ASN A 171 -6.05 36.16 24.31
N GLY A 172 -7.27 36.32 23.79
CA GLY A 172 -7.93 35.31 22.96
C GLY A 172 -7.11 34.92 21.73
N LEU A 173 -6.31 35.85 21.19
CA LEU A 173 -5.40 35.56 20.08
C LEU A 173 -4.36 34.50 20.45
N ASN A 174 -3.81 34.51 21.67
CA ASN A 174 -2.83 33.49 22.07
C ASN A 174 -3.47 32.10 22.21
N PHE A 175 -4.73 32.03 22.65
CA PHE A 175 -5.49 30.76 22.66
C PHE A 175 -5.71 30.27 21.23
N PHE A 176 -6.16 31.15 20.33
CA PHE A 176 -6.32 30.84 18.91
C PHE A 176 -5.00 30.37 18.28
N LEU A 177 -3.90 31.10 18.48
CA LEU A 177 -2.58 30.73 17.94
C LEU A 177 -2.05 29.41 18.53
N TRP A 178 -2.27 29.15 19.82
CA TRP A 178 -1.91 27.87 20.42
C TRP A 178 -2.74 26.72 19.81
N GLY A 179 -4.03 26.95 19.59
CA GLY A 179 -4.90 26.07 18.82
C GLY A 179 -4.37 25.83 17.41
N LEU A 180 -4.06 26.90 16.67
CA LEU A 180 -3.52 26.88 15.31
C LEU A 180 -2.26 26.02 15.21
N ALA A 181 -1.30 26.22 16.12
CA ALA A 181 -0.10 25.42 16.19
C ALA A 181 -0.38 23.95 16.56
N SER A 182 -1.39 23.69 17.38
CA SER A 182 -1.81 22.34 17.76
C SER A 182 -2.40 21.59 16.57
N GLY A 183 -3.33 22.21 15.83
CA GLY A 183 -3.92 21.64 14.63
C GLY A 183 -2.90 21.41 13.51
N PHE A 184 -2.04 22.40 13.28
CA PHE A 184 -0.93 22.28 12.34
C PHE A 184 0.04 21.18 12.76
N GLY A 185 0.36 21.09 14.05
CA GLY A 185 1.22 20.06 14.61
C GLY A 185 0.67 18.65 14.44
N LEU A 186 -0.64 18.45 14.69
CA LEU A 186 -1.30 17.15 14.45
C LEU A 186 -1.28 16.75 12.98
N TRP A 187 -1.45 17.72 12.07
CA TRP A 187 -1.32 17.48 10.64
C TRP A 187 0.12 17.06 10.29
N MET A 188 1.13 17.78 10.79
CA MET A 188 2.54 17.49 10.47
C MET A 188 3.03 16.17 11.07
N HIS A 189 2.70 15.88 12.33
CA HIS A 189 3.20 14.71 13.04
C HIS A 189 2.25 14.26 14.18
N PRO A 190 1.74 13.02 14.19
CA PRO A 190 0.83 12.55 15.24
C PRO A 190 1.43 12.63 16.66
N GLY A 191 2.74 12.40 16.78
CA GLY A 191 3.48 12.54 18.04
C GLY A 191 3.43 13.93 18.67
N THR A 192 3.03 14.98 17.93
CA THR A 192 2.82 16.32 18.50
C THR A 192 1.69 16.34 19.52
N LEU A 193 0.79 15.36 19.50
CA LEU A 193 -0.26 15.16 20.50
C LEU A 193 0.28 15.11 21.94
N THR A 194 1.48 14.55 22.15
CA THR A 194 2.10 14.49 23.49
C THR A 194 2.35 15.89 24.06
N TYR A 195 2.84 16.82 23.23
CA TYR A 195 3.05 18.22 23.62
C TYR A 195 1.74 19.00 23.75
N ILE A 196 0.74 18.71 22.93
CA ILE A 196 -0.58 19.37 23.00
C ILE A 196 -1.26 19.04 24.32
N ILE A 197 -1.31 17.77 24.71
CA ILE A 197 -1.89 17.34 25.98
C ILE A 197 -1.10 17.95 27.14
N ALA A 198 0.23 17.84 27.13
CA ALA A 198 1.07 18.41 28.18
C ALA A 198 0.90 19.94 28.30
N GLY A 199 0.85 20.65 27.17
CA GLY A 199 0.62 22.09 27.11
C GLY A 199 -0.76 22.50 27.60
N GLY A 200 -1.80 21.75 27.22
CA GLY A 200 -3.16 21.94 27.70
C GLY A 200 -3.28 21.75 29.20
N CYS A 201 -2.69 20.69 29.76
CA CYS A 201 -2.62 20.49 31.20
C CYS A 201 -1.88 21.64 31.90
N MET A 202 -0.74 22.07 31.36
CA MET A 202 0.02 23.21 31.90
C MET A 202 -0.83 24.49 31.93
N ILE A 203 -1.59 24.76 30.86
CA ILE A 203 -2.48 25.92 30.76
C ILE A 203 -3.64 25.81 31.77
N LEU A 204 -4.30 24.65 31.88
CA LEU A 204 -5.43 24.42 32.79
C LEU A 204 -5.03 24.51 34.28
N LEU A 205 -3.89 23.92 34.64
CA LEU A 205 -3.38 23.93 36.02
C LEU A 205 -2.91 25.33 36.46
N ASN A 206 -2.56 26.21 35.52
CA ASN A 206 -2.23 27.60 35.83
C ASN A 206 -3.48 28.39 36.28
N ASP A 207 -4.60 28.25 35.56
CA ASP A 207 -5.85 28.96 35.89
C ASP A 207 -7.08 28.28 35.25
N PHE A 208 -7.87 27.53 36.01
CA PHE A 208 -9.08 26.89 35.50
C PHE A 208 -10.12 27.86 34.90
N ARG A 209 -10.11 29.15 35.26
CA ARG A 209 -11.11 30.12 34.76
C ARG A 209 -10.90 30.52 33.28
N ILE A 210 -9.88 29.97 32.62
CA ILE A 210 -9.60 30.18 31.20
C ILE A 210 -10.53 29.40 30.26
N PHE A 211 -11.43 28.55 30.78
CA PHE A 211 -12.41 27.82 29.97
C PHE A 211 -13.19 28.72 29.01
N ARG A 212 -13.45 29.99 29.37
CA ARG A 212 -14.15 30.95 28.50
C ARG A 212 -13.45 31.18 27.15
N ASN A 213 -12.12 31.14 27.11
CA ASN A 213 -11.34 31.38 25.89
C ASN A 213 -10.88 30.07 25.22
N PHE A 214 -11.09 28.93 25.87
CA PHE A 214 -10.71 27.62 25.35
C PHE A 214 -11.37 27.27 24.01
N PRO A 215 -12.63 27.67 23.70
CA PRO A 215 -13.20 27.50 22.36
C PRO A 215 -12.36 28.13 21.24
N LEU A 216 -11.63 29.22 21.51
CA LEU A 216 -10.74 29.83 20.51
C LEU A 216 -9.56 28.90 20.17
N SER A 217 -9.06 28.12 21.12
CA SER A 217 -8.06 27.08 20.84
C SER A 217 -8.62 25.97 19.96
N ILE A 218 -9.89 25.61 20.12
CA ILE A 218 -10.55 24.61 19.27
C ILE A 218 -10.68 25.16 17.85
N LEU A 219 -11.17 26.39 17.69
CA LEU A 219 -11.25 27.05 16.38
C LEU A 219 -9.87 27.19 15.71
N GLY A 220 -8.86 27.56 16.49
CA GLY A 220 -7.47 27.57 16.03
C GLY A 220 -7.04 26.19 15.55
N CYS A 221 -7.31 25.13 16.31
CA CYS A 221 -6.94 23.75 15.96
C CYS A 221 -7.61 23.28 14.65
N LEU A 222 -8.90 23.61 14.47
CA LEU A 222 -9.61 23.34 13.23
C LEU A 222 -9.00 24.11 12.05
N ALA A 223 -8.66 25.39 12.24
CA ALA A 223 -8.02 26.20 11.21
C ALA A 223 -6.61 25.70 10.85
N GLY A 224 -5.79 25.38 11.86
CA GLY A 224 -4.39 24.98 11.66
C GLY A 224 -4.24 23.60 11.04
N GLY A 225 -5.21 22.71 11.28
CA GLY A 225 -5.30 21.39 10.68
C GLY A 225 -6.30 21.29 9.53
N PHE A 226 -6.77 22.40 8.97
CA PHE A 226 -7.91 22.40 8.03
C PHE A 226 -7.79 21.37 6.88
N PRO A 227 -6.65 21.27 6.16
CA PRO A 227 -6.50 20.27 5.10
C PRO A 227 -6.54 18.82 5.64
N PHE A 228 -5.97 18.61 6.84
CA PHE A 228 -5.98 17.31 7.51
C PHE A 228 -7.38 16.87 7.90
N TRP A 229 -8.21 17.77 8.44
CA TRP A 229 -9.58 17.45 8.85
C TRP A 229 -10.47 17.07 7.67
N ILE A 230 -10.42 17.85 6.57
CA ILE A 230 -11.16 17.53 5.35
C ILE A 230 -10.74 16.17 4.80
N LYS A 231 -9.42 15.94 4.71
CA LYS A 231 -8.91 14.71 4.11
C LYS A 231 -9.23 13.49 4.99
N THR A 232 -9.19 13.64 6.30
CA THR A 232 -9.62 12.63 7.28
C THR A 232 -11.05 12.15 7.02
N ILE A 233 -11.99 13.09 6.83
CA ILE A 233 -13.39 12.75 6.52
C ILE A 233 -13.48 12.05 5.17
N SER A 234 -12.82 12.58 4.13
CA SER A 234 -12.84 11.99 2.78
C SER A 234 -12.25 10.57 2.74
N LEU A 235 -11.29 10.26 3.61
CA LEU A 235 -10.62 8.97 3.70
C LEU A 235 -11.26 8.05 4.76
N ARG A 236 -12.48 8.34 5.22
CA ARG A 236 -13.20 7.54 6.23
C ARG A 236 -12.32 7.24 7.45
N TYR A 237 -11.64 8.26 7.97
CA TYR A 237 -10.78 8.18 9.15
C TYR A 237 -9.48 7.35 9.00
N ALA A 238 -9.10 6.97 7.78
CA ALA A 238 -7.85 6.24 7.53
C ALA A 238 -6.58 6.99 7.98
N THR A 239 -6.65 8.31 8.14
CA THR A 239 -5.58 9.16 8.72
C THR A 239 -5.22 8.76 10.16
N PHE A 240 -6.14 8.12 10.90
CA PHE A 240 -5.92 7.60 12.25
C PHE A 240 -5.44 6.14 12.28
N ASN A 241 -5.22 5.50 11.12
CA ASN A 241 -4.67 4.15 11.05
C ASN A 241 -3.15 4.10 11.32
N PHE A 242 -2.56 5.19 11.80
CA PHE A 242 -1.17 5.24 12.22
C PHE A 242 -0.87 4.16 13.28
N GLY A 243 0.11 3.30 12.99
CA GLY A 243 0.51 2.26 13.93
C GLY A 243 -0.44 1.07 13.99
N GLN A 244 -1.43 0.95 13.09
CA GLN A 244 -2.33 -0.20 13.07
C GLN A 244 -1.79 -1.30 12.14
N THR A 245 -1.52 -2.47 12.71
CA THR A 245 -1.60 -3.76 12.01
C THR A 245 -2.73 -4.55 12.68
N LYS A 246 -3.39 -5.44 11.93
CA LYS A 246 -4.39 -6.36 12.49
C LYS A 246 -3.67 -7.46 13.26
N LEU A 247 -3.40 -7.26 14.55
CA LEU A 247 -3.08 -8.37 15.45
C LEU A 247 -4.37 -8.87 16.09
N ASN A 248 -4.73 -10.13 15.80
CA ASN A 248 -5.81 -10.83 16.49
C ASN A 248 -5.26 -11.32 17.86
N GLY A 249 -5.67 -10.72 18.97
CA GLY A 249 -5.24 -11.18 20.32
C GLY A 249 -5.32 -10.12 21.44
N SER A 250 -4.95 -10.52 22.67
CA SER A 250 -4.96 -9.64 23.84
C SER A 250 -3.81 -8.62 23.78
N LEU A 251 -4.14 -7.34 23.95
CA LEU A 251 -3.20 -6.22 23.74
C LEU A 251 -2.30 -5.93 24.96
N LEU A 252 -2.66 -6.43 26.14
CA LEU A 252 -2.03 -6.05 27.40
C LEU A 252 -0.62 -6.65 27.56
N LEU A 253 -0.45 -7.94 27.25
CA LEU A 253 0.84 -8.63 27.40
C LEU A 253 1.92 -8.08 26.44
N PRO A 254 1.65 -7.92 25.12
CA PRO A 254 2.59 -7.28 24.20
C PRO A 254 2.93 -5.85 24.63
N PHE A 255 1.94 -5.06 25.05
CA PHE A 255 2.16 -3.71 25.54
C PHE A 255 3.10 -3.67 26.77
N ILE A 256 2.87 -4.54 27.77
CA ILE A 256 3.74 -4.61 28.97
C ILE A 256 5.16 -5.03 28.58
N LYS A 257 5.30 -6.02 27.69
CA LYS A 257 6.59 -6.49 27.19
C LYS A 257 7.35 -5.35 26.51
N ASP A 258 6.69 -4.61 25.64
CA ASP A 258 7.30 -3.51 24.88
C ASP A 258 7.58 -2.29 25.75
N MET A 259 6.74 -2.01 26.75
CA MET A 259 7.01 -0.99 27.76
C MET A 259 8.24 -1.36 28.59
N LYS A 260 8.35 -2.62 29.04
CA LYS A 260 9.55 -3.12 29.73
C LYS A 260 10.78 -2.97 28.83
N GLN A 261 10.68 -3.37 27.56
CA GLN A 261 11.77 -3.26 26.60
C GLN A 261 12.18 -1.80 26.33
N SER A 262 11.21 -0.89 26.26
CA SER A 262 11.43 0.56 26.14
C SER A 262 12.22 1.11 27.32
N LEU A 263 11.85 0.72 28.54
CA LEU A 263 12.51 1.15 29.77
C LEU A 263 13.93 0.57 29.87
N THR A 264 14.12 -0.71 29.55
CA THR A 264 15.45 -1.34 29.57
C THR A 264 16.38 -0.76 28.52
N ASN A 265 15.85 -0.39 27.35
CA ASN A 265 16.63 0.13 26.22
C ASN A 265 16.86 1.63 26.29
N MET A 266 16.41 2.34 27.34
CA MET A 266 16.67 3.77 27.52
C MET A 266 18.17 4.10 27.55
N ASN A 267 18.98 3.21 28.14
CA ASN A 267 20.42 3.39 28.17
C ASN A 267 21.02 3.39 26.76
N THR A 268 20.58 2.45 25.92
CA THR A 268 20.94 2.33 24.50
C THR A 268 20.38 3.48 23.66
N LEU A 269 19.17 3.95 23.96
CA LEU A 269 18.59 5.14 23.34
C LEU A 269 19.50 6.35 23.55
N LEU A 270 19.97 6.60 24.78
CA LEU A 270 20.85 7.74 25.06
C LEU A 270 22.30 7.50 24.58
N GLY A 271 22.68 6.25 24.37
CA GLY A 271 24.00 5.80 23.92
C GLY A 271 25.00 5.58 25.06
N TYR A 272 24.59 5.68 26.33
CA TYR A 272 25.51 5.54 27.46
C TYR A 272 25.89 4.08 27.75
N ASP A 273 25.25 3.12 27.09
CA ASP A 273 25.62 1.70 27.08
C ASP A 273 26.98 1.44 26.39
N ILE A 274 27.51 2.43 25.66
CA ILE A 274 28.85 2.38 25.05
C ILE A 274 29.96 2.38 26.11
N PHE A 275 29.69 2.96 27.28
CA PHE A 275 30.64 2.95 28.39
C PHE A 275 30.64 1.60 29.11
N PRO A 276 31.75 1.24 29.79
CA PRO A 276 31.78 0.09 30.70
C PRO A 276 30.57 0.08 31.64
N LYS A 277 30.02 -1.11 31.90
CA LYS A 277 28.75 -1.30 32.62
C LYS A 277 28.65 -0.50 33.92
N PHE A 278 29.73 -0.43 34.71
CA PHE A 278 29.76 0.35 35.96
C PHE A 278 29.55 1.86 35.73
N ILE A 279 30.23 2.46 34.75
CA ILE A 279 30.07 3.87 34.36
C ILE A 279 28.65 4.10 33.83
N SER A 280 28.19 3.21 32.96
CA SER A 280 26.87 3.28 32.36
C SER A 280 25.75 3.25 33.43
N LEU A 281 25.84 2.34 34.41
CA LEU A 281 24.93 2.25 35.54
C LEU A 281 24.99 3.49 36.43
N THR A 282 26.17 4.09 36.60
CA THR A 282 26.33 5.33 37.39
C THR A 282 25.65 6.50 36.69
N ILE A 283 25.86 6.67 35.38
CA ILE A 283 25.18 7.70 34.58
C ILE A 283 23.66 7.50 34.65
N TRP A 284 23.20 6.26 34.49
CA TRP A 284 21.78 5.94 34.55
C TRP A 284 21.20 6.21 35.94
N GLY A 285 21.91 5.83 37.00
CA GLY A 285 21.57 6.16 38.39
C GLY A 285 21.47 7.66 38.65
N CYS A 286 22.38 8.47 38.09
CA CYS A 286 22.29 9.93 38.15
C CYS A 286 21.04 10.47 37.45
N ILE A 287 20.65 9.91 36.31
CA ILE A 287 19.43 10.32 35.58
C ILE A 287 18.18 9.96 36.38
N ILE A 288 18.09 8.74 36.92
CA ILE A 288 17.00 8.36 37.84
C ILE A 288 16.96 9.34 39.00
N PHE A 289 18.10 9.63 39.62
CA PHE A 289 18.16 10.53 40.76
C PHE A 289 17.62 11.92 40.40
N LEU A 290 18.02 12.50 39.26
CA LEU A 290 17.49 13.79 38.79
C LEU A 290 15.97 13.74 38.55
N LEU A 291 15.47 12.64 38.00
CA LEU A 291 14.04 12.41 37.80
C LEU A 291 13.31 12.33 39.16
N LEU A 292 13.71 11.43 40.05
CA LEU A 292 13.14 11.28 41.39
C LEU A 292 13.22 12.59 42.19
N PHE A 293 14.33 13.32 42.06
CA PHE A 293 14.50 14.61 42.71
C PHE A 293 13.55 15.67 42.15
N SER A 294 13.32 15.70 40.83
CA SER A 294 12.33 16.58 40.23
C SER A 294 10.90 16.26 40.70
N PHE A 295 10.60 14.97 40.89
CA PHE A 295 9.32 14.51 41.45
C PHE A 295 9.21 14.89 42.93
N PHE A 296 10.29 14.77 43.72
CA PHE A 296 10.34 15.26 45.09
C PHE A 296 10.12 16.78 45.18
N LEU A 297 10.72 17.57 44.29
CA LEU A 297 10.46 19.02 44.21
C LEU A 297 8.99 19.31 43.95
N PHE A 298 8.34 18.50 43.10
CA PHE A 298 6.90 18.59 42.85
C PHE A 298 6.07 18.19 44.07
N LEU A 299 6.42 17.11 44.78
CA LEU A 299 5.72 16.67 46.00
C LEU A 299 5.86 17.65 47.17
N ARG A 300 6.97 18.38 47.25
CA ARG A 300 7.22 19.41 48.27
C ARG A 300 6.36 20.66 48.08
N ARG A 301 5.59 20.74 47.00
CA ARG A 301 4.69 21.84 46.71
C ARG A 301 3.75 22.12 47.88
N ARG A 302 3.58 23.39 48.22
CA ARG A 302 2.58 23.86 49.19
C ARG A 302 1.20 23.97 48.54
N LYS A 303 0.12 23.72 49.30
CA LYS A 303 -1.26 23.93 48.83
C LYS A 303 -1.41 25.36 48.28
N GLY A 304 -1.89 25.51 47.05
CA GLY A 304 -1.99 26.81 46.37
C GLY A 304 -1.90 26.70 44.84
N ARG A 305 -1.68 27.83 44.15
CA ARG A 305 -1.47 27.84 42.69
C ARG A 305 -0.11 27.21 42.32
N PHE A 306 -0.03 26.59 41.15
CA PHE A 306 1.23 26.05 40.64
C PHE A 306 2.22 27.18 40.35
N SER A 307 3.47 27.01 40.76
CA SER A 307 4.57 27.88 40.31
C SER A 307 4.90 27.63 38.84
N ARG A 308 5.62 28.55 38.20
CA ARG A 308 5.96 28.41 36.78
C ARG A 308 6.92 27.25 36.55
N GLU A 309 7.82 26.99 37.49
CA GLU A 309 8.72 25.83 37.51
C GLU A 309 7.93 24.52 37.62
N GLU A 310 6.94 24.45 38.51
CA GLU A 310 6.07 23.27 38.68
C GLU A 310 5.27 23.00 37.40
N LEU A 311 4.76 24.03 36.73
CA LEU A 311 4.06 23.89 35.45
C LEU A 311 4.96 23.31 34.35
N VAL A 312 6.23 23.76 34.28
CA VAL A 312 7.23 23.18 33.36
C VAL A 312 7.53 21.73 33.70
N LEU A 313 7.63 21.38 34.99
CA LEU A 313 7.82 20.00 35.42
C LEU A 313 6.64 19.11 35.04
N VAL A 314 5.40 19.60 35.20
CA VAL A 314 4.20 18.87 34.74
C VAL A 314 4.26 18.64 33.24
N PHE A 315 4.57 19.67 32.46
CA PHE A 315 4.72 19.53 31.02
C PHE A 315 5.77 18.47 30.66
N ALA A 316 6.95 18.55 31.28
CA ALA A 316 8.06 17.65 31.02
C ALA A 316 7.72 16.19 31.36
N TRP A 317 7.14 15.94 32.53
CA TRP A 317 6.72 14.60 32.95
C TRP A 317 5.61 14.03 32.09
N LEU A 318 4.61 14.83 31.72
CA LEU A 318 3.55 14.38 30.82
C LEU A 318 4.11 14.02 29.44
N VAL A 319 5.02 14.83 28.88
CA VAL A 319 5.66 14.48 27.61
C VAL A 319 6.42 13.16 27.73
N ILE A 320 7.17 12.92 28.81
CA ILE A 320 7.88 11.64 29.03
C ILE A 320 6.89 10.46 29.09
N ILE A 321 5.88 10.55 29.96
CA ILE A 321 4.92 9.46 30.20
C ILE A 321 4.09 9.17 28.94
N LEU A 322 3.56 10.20 28.29
CA LEU A 322 2.75 10.06 27.08
C LEU A 322 3.57 9.50 25.92
N THR A 323 4.85 9.89 25.80
CA THR A 323 5.76 9.32 24.79
C THR A 323 5.98 7.82 25.06
N LEU A 324 6.33 7.45 26.29
CA LEU A 324 6.52 6.05 26.66
C LEU A 324 5.26 5.22 26.40
N PHE A 325 4.09 5.73 26.79
CA PHE A 325 2.82 5.03 26.60
C PHE A 325 2.45 4.89 25.11
N ALA A 326 2.40 6.00 24.37
CA ALA A 326 1.97 6.01 22.98
C ALA A 326 2.87 5.15 22.08
N TYR A 327 4.18 5.20 22.29
CA TYR A 327 5.12 4.49 21.43
C TYR A 327 5.39 3.05 21.84
N SER A 328 5.16 2.67 23.11
CA SER A 328 5.06 1.25 23.49
C SER A 328 3.84 0.61 22.85
N TYR A 329 2.71 1.34 22.78
CA TYR A 329 1.50 0.88 22.10
C TYR A 329 1.70 0.70 20.59
N ILE A 330 2.36 1.65 19.92
CA ILE A 330 2.63 1.56 18.48
C ILE A 330 3.60 0.42 18.17
N GLN A 331 4.64 0.21 18.99
CA GLN A 331 5.59 -0.88 18.82
C GLN A 331 4.93 -2.25 18.90
N ALA A 332 4.03 -2.42 19.88
CA ALA A 332 3.29 -3.66 20.09
C ALA A 332 2.45 -4.06 18.89
N ARG A 333 2.06 -3.08 18.07
CA ARG A 333 1.32 -3.31 16.84
C ARG A 333 2.24 -3.47 15.63
N ARG A 334 3.20 -2.57 15.42
CA ARG A 334 3.73 -2.34 14.06
C ARG A 334 5.07 -2.98 13.73
N PHE A 335 6.01 -3.06 14.67
CA PHE A 335 7.42 -3.27 14.29
C PHE A 335 8.02 -4.56 14.86
N GLY A 336 7.59 -5.03 16.03
CA GLY A 336 8.28 -6.15 16.70
C GLY A 336 9.73 -5.85 17.13
N TYR A 337 10.19 -4.58 16.99
CA TYR A 337 11.49 -4.08 17.45
C TYR A 337 11.40 -2.60 17.87
N VAL A 338 12.39 -2.13 18.66
CA VAL A 338 12.42 -0.75 19.20
C VAL A 338 12.95 0.24 18.18
N SER A 339 12.08 1.13 17.70
CA SER A 339 12.44 2.24 16.81
C SER A 339 12.66 3.54 17.60
N TYR A 340 13.93 3.87 17.86
CA TYR A 340 14.34 4.96 18.75
C TYR A 340 13.87 6.37 18.34
N ARG A 341 13.60 6.62 17.05
CA ARG A 341 13.12 7.94 16.54
C ARG A 341 11.84 8.43 17.21
N TYR A 342 11.00 7.51 17.66
CA TYR A 342 9.73 7.85 18.30
C TYR A 342 9.90 8.44 19.71
N TYR A 343 11.04 8.25 20.38
CA TYR A 343 11.29 8.75 21.73
C TYR A 343 11.85 10.18 21.76
N ILE A 344 12.00 10.85 20.61
CA ILE A 344 12.52 12.23 20.54
C ILE A 344 11.76 13.19 21.48
N PRO A 345 10.42 13.14 21.62
CA PRO A 345 9.73 14.03 22.55
C PRO A 345 10.12 13.85 24.01
N MET A 346 10.39 12.62 24.44
CA MET A 346 10.84 12.33 25.80
C MET A 346 12.16 13.03 26.14
N LEU A 347 13.08 13.16 25.17
CA LEU A 347 14.35 13.87 25.38
C LEU A 347 14.12 15.34 25.77
N ILE A 348 13.09 15.98 25.22
CA ILE A 348 12.73 17.34 25.60
C ILE A 348 12.24 17.41 27.04
N GLY A 349 11.43 16.45 27.48
CA GLY A 349 11.01 16.35 28.88
C GLY A 349 12.21 16.19 29.82
N LEU A 350 13.16 15.32 29.48
CA LEU A 350 14.40 15.15 30.26
C LEU A 350 15.19 16.45 30.35
N ALA A 351 15.36 17.14 29.23
CA ALA A 351 16.12 18.38 29.16
C ALA A 351 15.49 19.51 29.99
N LEU A 352 14.16 19.62 29.99
CA LEU A 352 13.42 20.57 30.83
C LEU A 352 13.60 20.25 32.32
N ILE A 353 13.51 18.97 32.70
CA ILE A 353 13.74 18.53 34.10
C ILE A 353 15.17 18.88 34.54
N PHE A 354 16.17 18.57 33.71
CA PHE A 354 17.57 18.87 34.03
C PHE A 354 17.79 20.36 34.22
N ASP A 355 17.19 21.21 33.39
CA ASP A 355 17.31 22.66 33.53
C ASP A 355 16.69 23.17 34.85
N ILE A 356 15.48 22.73 35.21
CA ILE A 356 14.81 23.12 36.45
C ILE A 356 15.60 22.65 37.68
N VAL A 357 16.03 21.39 37.70
CA VAL A 357 16.79 20.81 38.83
C VAL A 357 18.14 21.52 38.99
N LEU A 358 18.90 21.70 37.90
CA LEU A 358 20.21 22.36 37.99
C LEU A 358 20.07 23.85 38.33
N THR A 359 19.01 24.52 37.88
CA THR A 359 18.70 25.89 38.29
C THR A 359 18.44 25.95 39.80
N TRP A 360 17.66 25.03 40.34
CA TRP A 360 17.42 24.91 41.78
C TRP A 360 18.69 24.65 42.58
N VAL A 361 19.57 23.76 42.09
CA VAL A 361 20.87 23.49 42.72
C VAL A 361 21.75 24.74 42.68
N GLY A 362 21.77 25.47 41.56
CA GLY A 362 22.55 26.69 41.40
C GLY A 362 22.17 27.81 42.36
N LYS A 363 20.91 27.88 42.79
CA LYS A 363 20.48 28.83 43.83
C LYS A 363 21.16 28.58 45.18
N ARG A 364 21.62 27.35 45.45
CA ARG A 364 22.36 26.97 46.68
C ARG A 364 23.86 26.92 46.46
N SER A 365 24.30 26.36 45.33
CA SER A 365 25.70 26.17 44.99
C SER A 365 25.92 26.35 43.49
N PRO A 366 26.40 27.52 43.04
CA PRO A 366 26.74 27.77 41.64
C PRO A 366 27.81 26.80 41.12
N ASN A 367 28.79 26.45 41.95
CA ASN A 367 29.86 25.53 41.59
C ASN A 367 29.34 24.10 41.35
N LEU A 368 28.43 23.62 42.20
CA LEU A 368 27.82 22.30 42.01
C LEU A 368 26.95 22.27 40.76
N ARG A 369 26.19 23.34 40.47
CA ARG A 369 25.45 23.47 39.20
C ARG A 369 26.38 23.38 38.00
N LEU A 370 27.50 24.10 38.02
CA LEU A 370 28.48 24.07 36.93
C LEU A 370 29.08 22.67 36.76
N LEU A 371 29.47 22.01 37.86
CA LEU A 371 30.02 20.66 37.84
C LEU A 371 29.04 19.64 37.25
N LEU A 372 27.77 19.66 37.67
CA LEU A 372 26.73 18.80 37.13
C LEU A 372 26.44 19.08 35.66
N PHE A 373 26.44 20.36 35.26
CA PHE A 373 26.29 20.74 33.86
C PHE A 373 27.45 20.22 33.01
N LEU A 374 28.70 20.45 33.44
CA LEU A 374 29.89 19.97 32.75
C LEU A 374 29.91 18.44 32.66
N PHE A 375 29.51 17.74 33.72
CA PHE A 375 29.37 16.28 33.72
C PHE A 375 28.42 15.80 32.60
N LEU A 376 27.23 16.38 32.48
CA LEU A 376 26.28 16.05 31.42
C LEU A 376 26.85 16.30 30.01
N ILE A 377 27.54 17.43 29.83
CA ILE A 377 28.15 17.81 28.54
C ILE A 377 29.33 16.87 28.19
N ILE A 378 30.22 16.58 29.14
CA ILE A 378 31.39 15.72 28.93
C ILE A 378 30.95 14.30 28.59
N ILE A 379 29.92 13.77 29.27
CA ILE A 379 29.36 12.45 28.94
C ILE A 379 28.88 12.45 27.49
N ASN A 380 28.05 13.43 27.10
CA ASN A 380 27.52 13.49 25.74
C ASN A 380 28.63 13.64 24.69
N ILE A 381 29.65 14.46 24.93
CA ILE A 381 30.82 14.56 24.04
C ILE A 381 31.52 13.20 23.92
N GLY A 382 31.78 12.53 25.04
CA GLY A 382 32.39 11.20 25.07
C GLY A 382 31.56 10.15 24.33
N THR A 383 30.24 10.15 24.52
CA THR A 383 29.31 9.25 23.83
C THR A 383 29.29 9.49 22.33
N ASN A 384 29.30 10.75 21.87
CA ASN A 384 29.36 11.06 20.45
C ASN A 384 30.71 10.68 19.84
N PHE A 385 31.82 10.97 20.52
CA PHE A 385 33.16 10.58 20.08
C PHE A 385 33.28 9.05 19.92
N LEU A 386 32.93 8.30 20.97
CA LEU A 386 32.96 6.84 20.95
C LEU A 386 31.93 6.27 19.97
N GLY A 387 30.74 6.86 19.88
CA GLY A 387 29.69 6.48 18.95
C GLY A 387 30.13 6.61 17.49
N PHE A 388 30.79 7.71 17.15
CA PHE A 388 31.38 7.91 15.83
C PHE A 388 32.53 6.91 15.57
N LYS A 389 33.47 6.77 16.51
CA LYS A 389 34.63 5.86 16.41
C LYS A 389 34.19 4.40 16.20
N ASN A 390 33.17 3.95 16.94
CA ASN A 390 32.65 2.59 16.89
C ASN A 390 31.58 2.39 15.80
N GLN A 391 31.40 3.37 14.89
CA GLN A 391 30.46 3.31 13.77
C GLN A 391 29.00 3.01 14.18
N LEU A 392 28.59 3.45 15.36
CA LEU A 392 27.26 3.21 15.93
C LEU A 392 26.15 4.06 15.28
N TYR A 393 26.43 4.63 14.12
CA TYR A 393 25.44 5.31 13.28
C TYR A 393 24.31 4.34 12.89
N PHE A 394 24.67 3.14 12.42
CA PHE A 394 23.72 2.10 12.00
C PHE A 394 22.93 1.48 13.16
N ARG A 395 23.37 1.65 14.42
CA ARG A 395 22.63 1.20 15.61
C ARG A 395 21.22 1.77 15.65
N TYR A 396 21.05 2.98 15.15
CA TYR A 396 19.76 3.66 15.13
C TYR A 396 19.02 3.47 13.81
N GLU A 397 19.61 2.81 12.81
CA GLU A 397 19.03 2.54 11.48
C GLU A 397 19.38 1.11 11.02
N PHE A 398 18.61 0.13 11.49
CA PHE A 398 18.83 -1.32 11.30
C PHE A 398 18.91 -1.79 9.83
N LEU A 399 18.45 -0.99 8.87
CA LEU A 399 18.29 -1.38 7.46
C LEU A 399 19.40 -0.86 6.52
N LEU A 400 20.43 -0.18 7.02
CA LEU A 400 21.38 0.60 6.19
C LEU A 400 22.79 0.01 6.05
N GLY A 401 22.95 -1.30 6.10
CA GLY A 401 24.24 -1.99 5.93
C GLY A 401 24.88 -1.84 4.52
N GLU A 402 25.56 -2.90 4.05
CA GLU A 402 26.35 -2.93 2.80
C GLU A 402 25.61 -2.57 1.50
N SER A 403 24.27 -2.53 1.49
CA SER A 403 23.46 -2.25 0.30
C SER A 403 23.70 -0.84 -0.28
N TYR A 404 24.24 0.07 0.53
CA TYR A 404 24.28 1.49 0.22
C TYR A 404 25.44 1.94 -0.69
N THR A 405 26.63 1.33 -0.60
CA THR A 405 27.75 1.60 -1.56
C THR A 405 27.38 1.29 -3.00
N ARG A 406 26.31 0.50 -3.22
CA ARG A 406 25.87 0.01 -4.53
C ARG A 406 24.99 1.03 -5.29
N TRP A 407 24.29 1.94 -4.62
CA TRP A 407 23.36 2.88 -5.29
C TRP A 407 24.06 4.00 -6.07
N LYS A 408 25.22 4.47 -5.61
CA LYS A 408 25.89 5.63 -6.21
C LYS A 408 26.39 5.36 -7.63
N SER A 409 26.79 4.13 -7.93
CA SER A 409 27.28 3.72 -9.26
C SER A 409 26.16 3.43 -10.27
N LEU A 410 24.92 3.28 -9.80
CA LEU A 410 23.82 2.78 -10.62
C LEU A 410 23.32 3.82 -11.66
N PRO A 411 23.02 5.08 -11.30
CA PRO A 411 22.49 6.03 -12.28
C PRO A 411 23.45 6.32 -13.46
N PRO A 412 24.74 6.64 -13.27
CA PRO A 412 25.64 6.90 -14.40
C PRO A 412 25.72 5.72 -15.39
N PHE A 413 25.64 4.49 -14.88
CA PHE A 413 25.62 3.28 -15.70
C PHE A 413 24.33 3.15 -16.52
N LEU A 414 23.17 3.36 -15.90
CA LEU A 414 21.89 3.34 -16.62
C LEU A 414 21.81 4.45 -17.68
N GLU A 415 22.40 5.62 -17.40
CA GLU A 415 22.50 6.74 -18.35
C GLU A 415 23.31 6.33 -19.58
N GLN A 416 24.44 5.65 -19.38
CA GLN A 416 25.28 5.11 -20.48
C GLN A 416 24.52 4.09 -21.35
N LYS A 417 23.60 3.33 -20.75
CA LYS A 417 22.77 2.34 -21.46
C LYS A 417 21.48 2.93 -22.04
N GLY A 418 21.22 4.22 -21.85
CA GLY A 418 19.99 4.88 -22.31
C GLY A 418 18.73 4.45 -21.56
N ILE A 419 18.88 3.82 -20.39
CA ILE A 419 17.76 3.35 -19.56
C ILE A 419 17.28 4.52 -18.69
N LYS A 420 16.00 4.90 -18.86
CA LYS A 420 15.37 5.99 -18.11
C LYS A 420 14.38 5.49 -17.06
N GLU A 421 13.72 4.37 -17.32
CA GLU A 421 12.72 3.80 -16.42
C GLU A 421 13.14 2.39 -15.99
N ALA A 422 12.97 2.06 -14.71
CA ALA A 422 13.30 0.74 -14.20
C ALA A 422 12.43 0.29 -13.01
N TYR A 423 12.13 -1.01 -12.97
CA TYR A 423 11.65 -1.67 -11.77
C TYR A 423 12.82 -2.08 -10.87
N ILE A 424 12.64 -1.87 -9.56
CA ILE A 424 13.64 -2.17 -8.53
C ILE A 424 12.96 -2.52 -7.20
N ASN A 425 13.70 -2.96 -6.18
CA ASN A 425 13.11 -3.24 -4.87
C ASN A 425 12.72 -1.96 -4.11
N PHE A 426 11.62 -2.03 -3.36
CA PHE A 426 11.01 -1.00 -2.53
C PHE A 426 12.00 -0.13 -1.74
N PHE A 427 12.99 -0.73 -1.07
CA PHE A 427 13.92 0.04 -0.23
C PHE A 427 14.92 0.89 -1.04
N GLU A 428 15.14 0.56 -2.32
CA GLU A 428 16.02 1.30 -3.22
C GLU A 428 15.30 2.37 -4.04
N GLU A 429 13.99 2.17 -4.27
CA GLU A 429 13.14 3.04 -5.09
C GLU A 429 13.26 4.51 -4.68
N GLY A 430 13.12 4.82 -3.38
CA GLY A 430 13.22 6.19 -2.88
C GLY A 430 14.60 6.82 -3.10
N PRO A 431 15.68 6.23 -2.54
CA PRO A 431 17.02 6.78 -2.67
C PRO A 431 17.45 7.04 -4.12
N LEU A 432 17.19 6.10 -5.04
CA LEU A 432 17.57 6.24 -6.44
C LEU A 432 16.74 7.29 -7.19
N ASN A 433 15.44 7.40 -6.92
CA ASN A 433 14.62 8.49 -7.45
C ASN A 433 15.10 9.87 -6.97
N PHE A 434 15.47 9.99 -5.69
CA PHE A 434 15.99 11.26 -5.15
C PHE A 434 17.34 11.64 -5.76
N ILE A 435 18.28 10.68 -5.81
CA ILE A 435 19.65 10.89 -6.32
C ILE A 435 19.65 11.17 -7.82
N SER A 436 18.79 10.50 -8.60
CA SER A 436 18.67 10.73 -10.05
C SER A 436 18.04 12.07 -10.40
N ARG A 437 17.37 12.74 -9.44
CA ARG A 437 16.70 14.05 -9.63
C ARG A 437 15.71 14.03 -10.79
N GLY A 438 15.03 12.90 -11.01
CA GLY A 438 14.06 12.72 -12.08
C GLY A 438 14.65 12.46 -13.47
N LYS A 439 15.99 12.34 -13.62
CA LYS A 439 16.60 11.87 -14.87
C LYS A 439 16.25 10.41 -15.17
N MET A 440 16.13 9.61 -14.11
CA MET A 440 15.65 8.25 -14.14
C MET A 440 14.46 8.12 -13.21
N ILE A 441 13.57 7.20 -13.52
CA ILE A 441 12.38 6.91 -12.76
C ILE A 441 12.44 5.45 -12.34
N PHE A 442 12.41 5.24 -11.02
CA PHE A 442 12.38 3.91 -10.46
C PHE A 442 11.01 3.65 -9.86
N SER A 443 10.52 2.41 -10.00
CA SER A 443 9.31 1.94 -9.35
C SER A 443 9.57 0.62 -8.66
N ASP A 444 8.95 0.40 -7.51
CA ASP A 444 8.85 -0.95 -6.98
C ASP A 444 8.06 -1.88 -7.93
N PHE A 445 8.40 -3.18 -7.92
CA PHE A 445 7.72 -4.21 -8.70
C PHE A 445 6.26 -4.38 -8.28
N TYR A 446 5.97 -4.28 -6.98
CA TYR A 446 4.69 -4.60 -6.39
C TYR A 446 3.96 -3.35 -5.90
N ASP A 447 4.62 -2.56 -5.05
CA ASP A 447 3.99 -1.48 -4.31
C ASP A 447 4.88 -0.24 -4.23
N SER A 448 4.50 0.82 -4.95
CA SER A 448 5.29 2.04 -5.03
C SER A 448 4.71 3.12 -4.11
N ARG A 449 5.56 3.82 -3.34
CA ARG A 449 5.08 5.03 -2.63
C ARG A 449 4.78 6.20 -3.57
N TYR A 450 5.11 6.08 -4.85
CA TYR A 450 5.10 7.18 -5.83
C TYR A 450 4.24 6.82 -7.06
N PRO A 451 2.91 6.94 -7.00
CA PRO A 451 2.01 6.49 -8.08
C PRO A 451 2.31 7.03 -9.48
N LEU A 452 2.73 8.29 -9.59
CA LEU A 452 3.10 8.90 -10.88
C LEU A 452 4.38 8.29 -11.48
N ARG A 453 5.31 7.85 -10.62
CA ARG A 453 6.55 7.20 -11.05
C ARG A 453 6.28 5.76 -11.46
N SER A 454 5.45 5.02 -10.71
CA SER A 454 5.01 3.69 -11.15
C SER A 454 4.30 3.74 -12.49
N GLN A 455 3.39 4.70 -12.69
CA GLN A 455 2.72 4.88 -13.99
C GLN A 455 3.71 5.20 -15.12
N ALA A 456 4.77 5.96 -14.85
CA ALA A 456 5.79 6.24 -15.85
C ALA A 456 6.63 5.01 -16.21
N VAL A 457 6.95 4.14 -15.24
CA VAL A 457 7.66 2.88 -15.51
C VAL A 457 6.75 1.88 -16.23
N ASP A 458 5.51 1.71 -15.74
CA ASP A 458 4.50 0.84 -16.35
C ASP A 458 4.16 1.27 -17.80
N GLY A 459 4.20 2.57 -18.09
CA GLY A 459 3.97 3.12 -19.43
C GLY A 459 5.24 3.23 -20.30
N SER A 460 6.40 2.77 -19.84
CA SER A 460 7.64 2.82 -20.62
C SER A 460 7.64 1.74 -21.69
N LEU A 461 8.21 2.02 -22.88
CA LEU A 461 8.34 1.01 -23.93
C LEU A 461 9.31 -0.12 -23.56
N ASN A 462 10.30 0.19 -22.71
CA ASN A 462 11.40 -0.71 -22.44
C ASN A 462 12.02 -0.44 -21.05
N PRO A 463 11.25 -0.65 -19.97
CA PRO A 463 11.78 -0.52 -18.63
C PRO A 463 12.84 -1.60 -18.36
N ALA A 464 13.85 -1.26 -17.56
CA ALA A 464 14.78 -2.26 -17.02
C ALA A 464 14.21 -2.92 -15.76
N PHE A 465 14.62 -4.15 -15.48
CA PHE A 465 14.28 -4.89 -14.28
C PHE A 465 15.58 -5.16 -13.51
N ILE A 466 15.66 -4.64 -12.29
CA ILE A 466 16.89 -4.60 -11.50
C ILE A 466 16.67 -5.34 -10.18
N PHE A 467 17.54 -6.31 -9.90
CA PHE A 467 17.47 -7.17 -8.71
C PHE A 467 18.76 -7.09 -7.91
N GLN A 468 18.66 -7.05 -6.59
CA GLN A 468 19.82 -7.23 -5.70
C GLN A 468 20.02 -8.69 -5.32
N ASP A 469 18.93 -9.42 -5.08
CA ASP A 469 18.97 -10.83 -4.70
C ASP A 469 19.15 -11.71 -5.95
N PRO A 470 20.26 -12.48 -6.03
CA PRO A 470 20.45 -13.44 -7.11
C PRO A 470 19.31 -14.46 -7.23
N LYS A 471 18.66 -14.82 -6.13
CA LYS A 471 17.53 -15.77 -6.16
C LYS A 471 16.31 -15.14 -6.85
N GLU A 472 15.95 -13.90 -6.51
CA GLU A 472 14.86 -13.18 -7.18
C GLU A 472 15.16 -12.97 -8.67
N ALA A 473 16.40 -12.63 -9.01
CA ALA A 473 16.84 -12.46 -10.40
C ALA A 473 16.72 -13.76 -11.21
N GLU A 474 17.11 -14.90 -10.63
CA GLU A 474 16.99 -16.21 -11.29
C GLU A 474 15.52 -16.61 -11.47
N LEU A 475 14.67 -16.36 -10.48
CA LEU A 475 13.23 -16.59 -10.58
C LEU A 475 12.57 -15.71 -11.65
N PHE A 476 13.01 -14.45 -11.80
CA PHE A 476 12.57 -13.59 -12.89
C PHE A 476 13.06 -14.08 -14.25
N LYS A 477 14.31 -14.54 -14.35
CA LYS A 477 14.88 -15.12 -15.56
C LYS A 477 14.12 -16.38 -16.01
N GLN A 478 13.79 -17.28 -15.08
CA GLN A 478 12.90 -18.41 -15.34
C GLN A 478 11.51 -17.90 -15.81
N GLY A 479 11.02 -16.82 -15.17
CA GLY A 479 9.87 -16.00 -15.56
C GLY A 479 9.84 -15.69 -17.06
N LEU A 480 10.90 -15.03 -17.54
CA LEU A 480 11.07 -14.66 -18.94
C LEU A 480 11.13 -15.89 -19.86
N GLY A 481 11.72 -17.00 -19.40
CA GLY A 481 11.75 -18.26 -20.14
C GLY A 481 10.34 -18.77 -20.48
N SER A 482 9.40 -18.68 -19.54
CA SER A 482 8.00 -19.09 -19.79
C SER A 482 7.19 -18.09 -20.60
N LEU A 483 7.75 -16.94 -20.96
CA LEU A 483 7.09 -15.93 -21.79
C LEU A 483 7.51 -16.01 -23.27
N GLY A 484 7.89 -17.21 -23.73
CA GLY A 484 8.25 -17.50 -25.11
C GLY A 484 9.73 -17.40 -25.42
N ASN A 485 10.61 -17.67 -24.45
CA ASN A 485 12.07 -17.50 -24.59
C ASN A 485 12.46 -16.12 -25.17
N THR A 486 11.90 -15.07 -24.57
CA THR A 486 12.10 -13.69 -25.02
C THR A 486 13.58 -13.31 -25.10
N ARG A 487 13.92 -12.49 -26.11
CA ARG A 487 15.24 -11.88 -26.22
C ARG A 487 15.33 -10.71 -25.24
N TYR A 488 16.38 -10.70 -24.43
CA TYR A 488 16.70 -9.62 -23.51
C TYR A 488 18.22 -9.38 -23.48
N SER A 489 18.60 -8.18 -23.07
CA SER A 489 19.96 -7.86 -22.66
C SER A 489 20.12 -8.14 -21.17
N PHE A 490 21.24 -8.75 -20.81
CA PHE A 490 21.58 -9.14 -19.44
C PHE A 490 22.92 -8.56 -19.03
N PHE A 491 23.02 -8.13 -17.78
CA PHE A 491 24.28 -7.70 -17.19
C PHE A 491 24.25 -7.89 -15.67
N GLN A 492 25.43 -8.05 -15.06
CA GLN A 492 25.60 -8.14 -13.62
C GLN A 492 26.73 -7.21 -13.18
N SER A 493 26.44 -6.36 -12.20
CA SER A 493 27.43 -5.56 -11.47
C SER A 493 27.55 -6.05 -10.02
N PRO A 494 28.57 -5.61 -9.26
CA PRO A 494 28.65 -5.91 -7.84
C PRO A 494 27.36 -5.47 -7.10
N GLY A 495 26.55 -6.46 -6.73
CA GLY A 495 25.32 -6.29 -5.95
C GLY A 495 24.03 -5.95 -6.72
N HIS A 496 24.04 -5.94 -8.06
CA HIS A 496 22.84 -5.77 -8.89
C HIS A 496 22.88 -6.63 -10.17
N ILE A 497 21.73 -7.17 -10.56
CA ILE A 497 21.50 -7.96 -11.76
C ILE A 497 20.42 -7.26 -12.60
N PHE A 498 20.65 -7.16 -13.91
CA PHE A 498 19.85 -6.34 -14.82
C PHE A 498 19.29 -7.17 -15.97
N PHE A 499 18.02 -6.91 -16.28
CA PHE A 499 17.37 -7.36 -17.49
C PHE A 499 16.73 -6.15 -18.17
N TYR A 500 17.01 -5.93 -19.46
CA TYR A 500 16.52 -4.77 -20.22
C TYR A 500 16.45 -5.12 -21.71
N ASN A 501 15.88 -4.26 -22.55
CA ASN A 501 15.65 -4.56 -23.97
C ASN A 501 14.85 -5.86 -24.17
N ILE A 502 13.88 -6.11 -23.29
CA ILE A 502 13.08 -7.33 -23.32
C ILE A 502 12.10 -7.21 -24.49
N LYS A 503 12.09 -8.18 -25.41
CA LYS A 503 11.27 -8.14 -26.62
C LYS A 503 10.04 -9.04 -26.50
N ALA A 504 8.86 -8.45 -26.67
CA ALA A 504 7.62 -9.18 -26.78
C ALA A 504 7.64 -10.20 -27.95
N PRO A 505 6.93 -11.33 -27.83
CA PRO A 505 6.73 -12.24 -28.94
C PRO A 505 5.88 -11.58 -30.03
N GLU A 506 6.24 -11.86 -31.29
CA GLU A 506 5.58 -11.32 -32.49
C GLU A 506 4.33 -12.12 -32.87
N ASP A 507 4.16 -13.32 -32.31
CA ASP A 507 3.03 -14.19 -32.58
C ASP A 507 1.71 -13.60 -32.06
N VAL A 508 0.62 -13.89 -32.76
CA VAL A 508 -0.76 -13.62 -32.35
C VAL A 508 -1.39 -14.91 -31.85
N TYR A 509 -2.05 -14.85 -30.70
CA TYR A 509 -2.66 -16.02 -30.07
C TYR A 509 -4.16 -16.07 -30.33
N THR A 510 -4.66 -17.24 -30.71
CA THR A 510 -6.09 -17.49 -30.92
C THR A 510 -6.58 -18.52 -29.91
N PRO A 511 -7.63 -18.21 -29.12
CA PRO A 511 -8.11 -19.11 -28.08
C PRO A 511 -8.68 -20.39 -28.69
N ILE A 512 -8.44 -21.50 -27.99
CA ILE A 512 -9.04 -22.80 -28.31
C ILE A 512 -10.45 -22.84 -27.71
N ASP A 513 -11.40 -23.41 -28.47
CA ASP A 513 -12.77 -23.64 -28.01
C ASP A 513 -12.79 -24.59 -26.81
N ARG A 514 -13.10 -24.04 -25.63
CA ARG A 514 -13.04 -24.74 -24.34
C ARG A 514 -14.25 -25.64 -24.09
N ASP A 515 -15.38 -25.39 -24.76
CA ASP A 515 -16.63 -26.13 -24.57
C ASP A 515 -16.51 -27.61 -24.98
N LYS A 516 -15.48 -27.95 -25.76
CA LYS A 516 -15.23 -29.30 -26.29
C LYS A 516 -14.15 -30.05 -25.52
N ILE A 517 -13.48 -29.42 -24.57
CA ILE A 517 -12.36 -30.03 -23.86
C ILE A 517 -12.88 -30.95 -22.77
N LEU A 518 -12.42 -32.21 -22.76
CA LEU A 518 -12.63 -33.09 -21.62
C LEU A 518 -11.51 -32.87 -20.61
N ILE A 519 -11.87 -32.72 -19.34
CA ILE A 519 -10.93 -32.42 -18.28
C ILE A 519 -11.00 -33.48 -17.18
N SER A 520 -9.85 -33.87 -16.64
CA SER A 520 -9.74 -34.70 -15.44
C SER A 520 -8.71 -34.12 -14.50
N THR A 521 -8.90 -34.29 -13.18
CA THR A 521 -8.01 -33.71 -12.18
C THR A 521 -7.78 -34.71 -11.06
N HIS A 522 -6.63 -34.57 -10.41
CA HIS A 522 -6.35 -35.22 -9.13
C HIS A 522 -5.76 -34.18 -8.18
N PRO A 523 -6.36 -33.99 -6.99
CA PRO A 523 -7.63 -34.55 -6.52
C PRO A 523 -8.86 -33.86 -7.15
N ASN A 524 -10.04 -34.12 -6.58
CA ASN A 524 -11.26 -33.34 -6.77
C ASN A 524 -11.76 -33.19 -8.22
N HIS A 525 -11.79 -34.30 -8.96
CA HIS A 525 -12.31 -34.36 -10.33
C HIS A 525 -13.71 -33.75 -10.50
N GLN A 526 -14.56 -33.84 -9.49
CA GLN A 526 -15.91 -33.28 -9.48
C GLN A 526 -15.97 -31.75 -9.71
N TRP A 527 -14.85 -31.03 -9.50
CA TRP A 527 -14.75 -29.58 -9.72
C TRP A 527 -13.97 -29.19 -10.95
N SER A 528 -13.46 -30.17 -11.70
CA SER A 528 -12.63 -29.94 -12.89
C SER A 528 -13.30 -29.04 -13.92
N ARG A 529 -14.63 -29.12 -14.07
CA ARG A 529 -15.42 -28.28 -14.99
C ARG A 529 -15.28 -26.77 -14.74
N PHE A 530 -15.05 -26.35 -13.50
CA PHE A 530 -14.94 -24.92 -13.17
C PHE A 530 -13.71 -24.27 -13.79
N LEU A 531 -12.70 -25.07 -14.16
CA LEU A 531 -11.48 -24.58 -14.79
C LEU A 531 -11.67 -24.02 -16.21
N LEU A 532 -12.86 -24.18 -16.81
CA LEU A 532 -13.12 -23.83 -18.22
C LEU A 532 -14.42 -23.02 -18.42
N ASP A 533 -15.11 -22.63 -17.33
CA ASP A 533 -16.45 -22.05 -17.42
C ASP A 533 -16.43 -20.52 -17.71
N GLY A 534 -15.27 -19.88 -17.57
CA GLY A 534 -15.07 -18.44 -17.78
C GLY A 534 -15.48 -17.59 -16.57
N ASN A 535 -15.47 -18.14 -15.36
CA ASN A 535 -15.90 -17.49 -14.13
C ASN A 535 -14.84 -17.53 -13.02
N MET A 536 -14.37 -16.37 -12.58
CA MET A 536 -13.48 -16.27 -11.42
C MET A 536 -14.18 -16.53 -10.08
N ALA A 537 -15.52 -16.65 -10.05
CA ALA A 537 -16.25 -16.98 -8.82
C ALA A 537 -16.29 -18.50 -8.53
N THR A 538 -16.06 -19.33 -9.54
CA THR A 538 -15.92 -20.79 -9.41
C THR A 538 -14.44 -21.15 -9.40
N LYS A 539 -14.10 -22.29 -8.80
CA LYS A 539 -12.71 -22.76 -8.73
C LYS A 539 -12.61 -24.26 -8.50
N TRP A 540 -11.51 -24.84 -8.96
CA TRP A 540 -10.99 -26.12 -8.50
C TRP A 540 -9.93 -25.89 -7.41
N SER A 541 -9.81 -26.84 -6.47
CA SER A 541 -8.94 -26.76 -5.29
C SER A 541 -8.44 -28.16 -4.92
N THR A 542 -7.21 -28.24 -4.40
CA THR A 542 -6.69 -29.46 -3.75
C THR A 542 -7.23 -29.67 -2.34
N ASP A 543 -7.82 -28.64 -1.72
CA ASP A 543 -8.32 -28.51 -0.33
C ASP A 543 -7.32 -28.78 0.79
N GLY A 544 -6.18 -29.39 0.47
CA GLY A 544 -5.09 -29.66 1.37
C GLY A 544 -3.75 -29.22 0.79
N VAL A 545 -2.70 -29.47 1.57
CA VAL A 545 -1.31 -29.17 1.22
C VAL A 545 -0.92 -29.74 -0.13
N GLN A 546 -0.09 -29.01 -0.87
CA GLN A 546 0.50 -29.50 -2.12
C GLN A 546 1.52 -30.62 -1.81
N LYS A 547 1.33 -31.79 -2.41
CA LYS A 547 2.11 -33.02 -2.20
C LYS A 547 3.04 -33.36 -3.35
N GLY A 548 2.90 -32.72 -4.50
CA GLY A 548 3.78 -32.90 -5.66
C GLY A 548 3.30 -33.97 -6.65
N ASP A 549 2.11 -34.54 -6.43
CA ASP A 549 1.49 -35.54 -7.31
C ASP A 549 0.19 -35.05 -7.96
N GLU A 550 -0.26 -33.83 -7.61
CA GLU A 550 -1.48 -33.23 -8.12
C GLU A 550 -1.36 -32.86 -9.60
N PHE A 551 -2.46 -33.08 -10.35
CA PHE A 551 -2.48 -32.79 -11.78
C PHE A 551 -3.86 -32.40 -12.30
N ILE A 552 -3.82 -31.70 -13.44
CA ILE A 552 -4.95 -31.41 -14.30
C ILE A 552 -4.60 -31.95 -15.69
N SER A 553 -5.47 -32.74 -16.28
CA SER A 553 -5.30 -33.35 -17.60
C SER A 553 -6.46 -32.94 -18.51
N LEU A 554 -6.13 -32.55 -19.73
CA LEU A 554 -7.05 -32.00 -20.72
C LEU A 554 -6.94 -32.84 -22.00
N ASP A 555 -8.06 -33.39 -22.51
CA ASP A 555 -8.16 -33.97 -23.86
C ASP A 555 -8.88 -32.95 -24.76
N LEU A 556 -8.12 -32.37 -25.68
CA LEU A 556 -8.57 -31.35 -26.63
C LEU A 556 -9.53 -31.89 -27.70
N GLN A 557 -9.81 -33.21 -27.70
CA GLN A 557 -10.65 -33.97 -28.65
C GLN A 557 -10.12 -34.01 -30.09
N LYS A 558 -9.22 -33.10 -30.45
CA LYS A 558 -8.53 -33.05 -31.74
C LYS A 558 -7.07 -32.65 -31.52
N GLU A 559 -6.25 -32.94 -32.51
CA GLU A 559 -4.87 -32.46 -32.52
C GLU A 559 -4.84 -30.96 -32.79
N ILE A 560 -4.11 -30.24 -31.94
CA ILE A 560 -3.95 -28.78 -31.99
C ILE A 560 -2.48 -28.44 -31.81
N GLU A 561 -2.00 -27.43 -32.52
CA GLU A 561 -0.69 -26.85 -32.26
C GLU A 561 -0.79 -25.85 -31.09
N LEU A 562 -0.62 -26.36 -29.88
CA LEU A 562 -0.70 -25.57 -28.65
C LEU A 562 0.56 -24.71 -28.52
N ALA A 563 0.40 -23.42 -28.24
CA ALA A 563 1.50 -22.47 -28.11
C ALA A 563 1.48 -21.65 -26.81
N ARG A 564 0.33 -21.62 -26.11
CA ARG A 564 0.23 -20.92 -24.83
C ARG A 564 -0.83 -21.51 -23.92
N VAL A 565 -0.52 -21.47 -22.62
CA VAL A 565 -1.41 -21.82 -21.51
C VAL A 565 -1.42 -20.65 -20.53
N ASP A 566 -2.61 -20.15 -20.17
CA ASP A 566 -2.77 -19.18 -19.09
C ASP A 566 -3.54 -19.80 -17.92
N LEU A 567 -3.08 -19.51 -16.71
CA LEU A 567 -3.66 -20.01 -15.46
C LEU A 567 -4.10 -18.84 -14.58
N VAL A 568 -5.33 -18.89 -14.10
CA VAL A 568 -5.92 -17.85 -13.26
C VAL A 568 -6.24 -18.45 -11.90
N PRO A 569 -5.36 -18.34 -10.89
CA PRO A 569 -5.73 -18.67 -9.52
C PRO A 569 -6.69 -17.62 -8.93
N PRO A 570 -7.54 -18.01 -7.97
CA PRO A 570 -8.42 -17.09 -7.27
C PRO A 570 -7.64 -16.13 -6.35
N TRP A 571 -6.50 -16.58 -5.81
CA TRP A 571 -5.65 -15.85 -4.86
C TRP A 571 -4.17 -16.08 -5.16
N LEU A 572 -3.31 -15.18 -4.70
CA LEU A 572 -1.86 -15.27 -4.90
C LEU A 572 -1.13 -16.20 -3.94
N ASP A 573 -1.74 -16.71 -2.89
CA ASP A 573 -1.11 -17.67 -1.97
C ASP A 573 -1.49 -19.12 -2.28
N THR A 574 -2.37 -19.34 -3.25
CA THR A 574 -2.89 -20.65 -3.63
C THR A 574 -2.39 -21.15 -4.99
N TYR A 575 -1.32 -20.55 -5.52
CA TYR A 575 -0.70 -21.02 -6.78
C TYR A 575 0.19 -22.26 -6.57
N PRO A 576 0.47 -23.05 -7.63
CA PRO A 576 1.38 -24.18 -7.52
C PRO A 576 2.82 -23.69 -7.41
N ILE A 577 3.57 -24.08 -6.37
CA ILE A 577 4.93 -23.54 -6.16
C ILE A 577 5.95 -24.01 -7.22
N HIS A 578 5.67 -25.15 -7.84
CA HIS A 578 6.48 -25.70 -8.93
C HIS A 578 5.52 -26.32 -9.93
N ILE A 579 5.59 -25.88 -11.18
CA ILE A 579 4.66 -26.28 -12.23
C ILE A 579 5.39 -27.00 -13.36
N ARG A 580 4.74 -28.05 -13.86
CA ARG A 580 5.18 -28.78 -15.04
C ARG A 580 4.03 -28.90 -16.04
N ILE A 581 4.21 -28.40 -17.26
CA ILE A 581 3.24 -28.57 -18.35
C ILE A 581 3.82 -29.55 -19.36
N GLU A 582 3.05 -30.57 -19.68
CA GLU A 582 3.39 -31.65 -20.60
C GLU A 582 2.33 -31.77 -21.68
N THR A 583 2.74 -32.19 -22.88
CA THR A 583 1.85 -32.45 -24.02
C THR A 583 2.01 -33.86 -24.55
N SER A 584 0.96 -34.40 -25.14
CA SER A 584 0.96 -35.74 -25.75
C SER A 584 -0.03 -35.84 -26.90
N LEU A 585 0.24 -36.74 -27.85
CA LEU A 585 -0.71 -37.11 -28.91
C LEU A 585 -1.53 -38.36 -28.55
N ASP A 586 -1.01 -39.22 -27.67
CA ASP A 586 -1.53 -40.56 -27.39
C ASP A 586 -1.88 -40.81 -25.91
N ASN A 587 -1.72 -39.80 -25.05
CA ASN A 587 -1.90 -39.86 -23.60
C ASN A 587 -0.92 -40.83 -22.88
N ARG A 588 0.11 -41.33 -23.57
CA ARG A 588 1.09 -42.29 -23.05
C ARG A 588 2.50 -41.71 -23.03
N ARG A 589 2.93 -41.11 -24.14
CA ARG A 589 4.23 -40.45 -24.27
C ARG A 589 4.07 -38.95 -24.09
N TRP A 590 4.78 -38.40 -23.12
CA TRP A 590 4.66 -37.00 -22.71
C TRP A 590 5.92 -36.22 -23.04
N THR A 591 5.75 -35.05 -23.63
CA THR A 591 6.81 -34.08 -23.89
C THR A 591 6.64 -32.93 -22.93
N VAL A 592 7.69 -32.65 -22.13
CA VAL A 592 7.71 -31.52 -21.21
C VAL A 592 7.87 -30.23 -22.00
N VAL A 593 6.97 -29.29 -21.78
CA VAL A 593 6.95 -27.97 -22.42
C VAL A 593 7.50 -26.90 -21.47
N THR A 594 7.16 -26.98 -20.18
CA THR A 594 7.73 -26.15 -19.12
C THR A 594 7.85 -26.98 -17.84
N ASP A 595 8.87 -26.70 -17.03
CA ASP A 595 9.12 -27.34 -15.73
C ASP A 595 9.93 -26.38 -14.85
N ARG A 596 9.29 -25.75 -13.86
CA ARG A 596 9.92 -24.63 -13.12
C ARG A 596 9.22 -24.23 -11.83
N GLU A 597 9.97 -23.52 -10.99
CA GLU A 597 9.45 -22.86 -9.79
C GLU A 597 8.62 -21.62 -10.18
N ILE A 598 7.50 -21.45 -9.48
CA ILE A 598 6.66 -20.26 -9.57
C ILE A 598 6.85 -19.45 -8.31
N SER A 599 7.20 -18.18 -8.49
CA SER A 599 7.28 -17.20 -7.41
C SER A 599 6.76 -15.83 -7.81
N ASN A 600 6.39 -15.65 -9.09
CA ASN A 600 5.90 -14.39 -9.65
C ASN A 600 4.84 -14.60 -10.72
N THR A 601 3.93 -13.66 -10.81
CA THR A 601 2.85 -13.56 -11.80
C THR A 601 3.30 -12.70 -12.98
N LEU A 602 4.23 -13.24 -13.75
CA LEU A 602 4.77 -12.55 -14.91
C LEU A 602 3.90 -12.82 -16.14
N PHE A 603 3.52 -11.75 -16.85
CA PHE A 603 2.73 -11.82 -18.09
C PHE A 603 3.09 -10.65 -19.01
N TRP A 604 2.77 -10.75 -20.30
CA TRP A 604 2.95 -9.62 -21.21
C TRP A 604 1.87 -8.54 -21.02
N ALA A 605 2.30 -7.32 -20.72
CA ALA A 605 1.45 -6.12 -20.73
C ALA A 605 1.96 -5.17 -21.81
N GLY A 606 1.40 -5.26 -23.01
CA GLY A 606 1.91 -4.53 -24.17
C GLY A 606 3.33 -4.96 -24.56
N PRO A 607 4.30 -4.00 -24.62
CA PRO A 607 5.64 -4.22 -25.13
C PRO A 607 6.62 -4.84 -24.12
N HIS A 608 6.28 -4.86 -22.83
CA HIS A 608 7.14 -5.43 -21.78
C HIS A 608 6.37 -6.35 -20.81
N PRO A 609 7.06 -7.20 -20.04
CA PRO A 609 6.43 -7.98 -18.99
C PRO A 609 5.91 -7.09 -17.85
N GLY A 610 4.80 -7.47 -17.22
CA GLY A 610 4.24 -6.86 -16.02
C GLY A 610 4.12 -7.87 -14.87
N TYR A 611 4.05 -7.35 -13.65
CA TYR A 611 3.78 -8.12 -12.42
C TYR A 611 2.37 -7.88 -11.91
N LYS A 612 1.69 -8.92 -11.39
CA LYS A 612 0.34 -8.78 -10.80
C LYS A 612 0.28 -9.14 -9.32
N VAL A 613 -0.20 -8.23 -8.47
CA VAL A 613 0.00 -8.28 -7.00
C VAL A 613 -1.23 -8.74 -6.20
N TRP A 614 -2.40 -8.99 -6.80
CA TRP A 614 -3.59 -9.38 -6.01
C TRP A 614 -4.38 -10.54 -6.60
N GLU A 615 -4.71 -10.47 -7.88
CA GLU A 615 -5.28 -11.60 -8.59
C GLU A 615 -4.14 -12.31 -9.28
N GLY A 616 -3.96 -13.61 -9.02
CA GLY A 616 -2.91 -14.32 -9.72
C GLY A 616 -3.26 -14.52 -11.19
N PHE A 617 -2.23 -14.42 -12.02
CA PHE A 617 -2.32 -14.66 -13.45
C PHE A 617 -0.94 -15.13 -13.92
N PHE A 618 -0.87 -16.33 -14.48
CA PHE A 618 0.36 -16.91 -14.99
C PHE A 618 0.21 -17.21 -16.47
N GLN A 619 1.22 -16.81 -17.24
CA GLN A 619 1.24 -17.00 -18.67
C GLN A 619 2.44 -17.87 -19.05
N PHE A 620 2.16 -18.94 -19.79
CA PHE A 620 3.15 -19.88 -20.30
C PHE A 620 3.06 -19.91 -21.82
N ILE A 621 3.99 -19.22 -22.46
CA ILE A 621 4.17 -19.16 -23.91
C ILE A 621 5.37 -20.01 -24.29
N PHE A 622 5.20 -20.83 -25.30
CA PHE A 622 6.21 -21.75 -25.82
C PHE A 622 6.05 -21.92 -27.32
N ARG A 623 7.05 -22.52 -27.96
CA ARG A 623 6.97 -22.84 -29.39
C ARG A 623 5.82 -23.80 -29.64
N GLY A 624 5.05 -23.58 -30.70
CA GLY A 624 3.94 -24.42 -31.13
C GLY A 624 4.28 -25.92 -31.05
N GLN A 625 3.49 -26.64 -30.24
CA GLN A 625 3.66 -28.04 -29.95
C GLN A 625 2.38 -28.78 -30.31
N ARG A 626 2.47 -29.74 -31.23
CA ARG A 626 1.33 -30.60 -31.58
C ARG A 626 0.93 -31.44 -30.37
N ALA A 627 -0.32 -31.29 -29.95
CA ALA A 627 -0.88 -31.94 -28.78
C ALA A 627 -2.36 -32.28 -29.01
N ARG A 628 -2.78 -33.45 -28.52
CA ARG A 628 -4.19 -33.75 -28.25
C ARG A 628 -4.46 -33.73 -26.75
N TYR A 629 -3.49 -34.13 -25.96
CA TYR A 629 -3.55 -34.17 -24.51
C TYR A 629 -2.58 -33.15 -23.91
N VAL A 630 -3.02 -32.45 -22.87
CA VAL A 630 -2.20 -31.52 -22.09
C VAL A 630 -2.30 -31.93 -20.63
N ARG A 631 -1.17 -31.95 -19.92
CA ARG A 631 -1.13 -32.23 -18.48
C ARG A 631 -0.38 -31.13 -17.76
N ILE A 632 -1.01 -30.57 -16.74
CA ILE A 632 -0.46 -29.55 -15.86
C ILE A 632 -0.29 -30.19 -14.49
N LYS A 633 0.94 -30.29 -14.01
CA LYS A 633 1.26 -30.89 -12.71
C LYS A 633 1.80 -29.82 -11.77
N GLN A 634 1.46 -29.97 -10.50
CA GLN A 634 2.20 -29.36 -9.41
C GLN A 634 3.18 -30.43 -8.88
N THR A 635 4.46 -30.10 -8.73
CA THR A 635 5.48 -31.08 -8.29
C THR A 635 6.31 -30.64 -7.09
N GLY A 636 5.93 -29.55 -6.42
CA GLY A 636 6.57 -29.06 -5.20
C GLY A 636 5.79 -29.41 -3.93
N HIS A 637 6.25 -28.91 -2.78
CA HIS A 637 5.56 -29.06 -1.49
C HIS A 637 5.23 -27.72 -0.84
N SER A 638 3.96 -27.45 -0.56
CA SER A 638 3.48 -26.19 0.04
C SER A 638 2.40 -26.45 1.09
N PRO A 639 2.39 -25.72 2.23
CA PRO A 639 1.32 -25.82 3.21
C PRO A 639 -0.01 -25.20 2.73
N MET A 640 0.00 -24.41 1.65
CA MET A 640 -1.19 -23.82 1.05
C MET A 640 -1.79 -24.75 -0.01
N PRO A 641 -3.12 -24.76 -0.20
CA PRO A 641 -3.74 -25.51 -1.28
C PRO A 641 -3.33 -24.95 -2.64
N TRP A 642 -3.41 -25.79 -3.67
CA TRP A 642 -3.37 -25.33 -5.05
C TRP A 642 -4.80 -25.11 -5.54
N GLU A 643 -5.12 -23.86 -5.90
CA GLU A 643 -6.42 -23.46 -6.41
C GLU A 643 -6.29 -22.80 -7.79
N LEU A 644 -7.24 -23.10 -8.67
CA LEU A 644 -7.36 -22.46 -9.98
C LEU A 644 -8.82 -22.16 -10.27
N ALA A 645 -9.08 -20.93 -10.69
CA ALA A 645 -10.38 -20.52 -11.21
C ALA A 645 -10.50 -20.90 -12.69
N GLU A 646 -9.52 -20.50 -13.52
CA GLU A 646 -9.62 -20.68 -14.97
C GLU A 646 -8.32 -21.14 -15.64
N ILE A 647 -8.48 -21.86 -16.75
CA ILE A 647 -7.43 -22.25 -17.70
C ILE A 647 -7.84 -21.76 -19.10
N PHE A 648 -6.90 -21.09 -19.76
CA PHE A 648 -7.03 -20.70 -21.17
C PHE A 648 -5.90 -21.32 -21.99
N LEU A 649 -6.23 -21.74 -23.22
CA LEU A 649 -5.32 -22.43 -24.11
C LEU A 649 -5.36 -21.78 -25.49
N TYR A 650 -4.20 -21.67 -26.14
CA TYR A 650 -4.09 -20.93 -27.40
C TYR A 650 -3.26 -21.67 -28.43
N THR A 651 -3.68 -21.47 -29.68
CA THR A 651 -2.82 -21.65 -30.86
C THR A 651 -2.11 -20.33 -31.17
N SER A 652 -1.00 -20.38 -31.90
CA SER A 652 -0.28 -19.19 -32.37
C SER A 652 -0.18 -19.16 -33.89
N ARG A 653 -0.08 -17.96 -34.43
CA ARG A 653 0.38 -17.72 -35.81
C ARG A 653 1.33 -16.52 -35.81
N PRO A 654 2.25 -16.42 -36.79
CA PRO A 654 3.06 -15.21 -36.95
C PRO A 654 2.17 -13.98 -37.06
N GLY A 655 2.50 -12.91 -36.33
CA GLY A 655 1.84 -11.62 -36.46
C GLY A 655 2.10 -10.97 -37.82
N GLU A 656 1.23 -10.04 -38.20
CA GLU A 656 1.50 -9.12 -39.31
C GLU A 656 2.66 -8.18 -38.91
N GLN A 657 3.46 -7.71 -39.89
CA GLN A 657 4.61 -6.83 -39.63
C GLN A 657 4.24 -5.70 -38.65
N ALA A 658 5.06 -5.50 -37.62
CA ALA A 658 4.83 -4.50 -36.59
C ALA A 658 4.62 -3.12 -37.21
N VAL A 659 3.39 -2.60 -37.13
CA VAL A 659 3.10 -1.22 -37.50
C VAL A 659 3.78 -0.31 -36.48
N SER A 660 4.70 0.51 -36.95
CA SER A 660 5.52 1.39 -36.14
C SER A 660 4.70 2.47 -35.44
N SER A 661 4.87 2.54 -34.12
CA SER A 661 4.47 3.60 -33.17
C SER A 661 2.97 3.77 -32.89
N ILE A 662 2.65 3.83 -31.58
CA ILE A 662 1.33 4.20 -31.08
C ILE A 662 1.20 5.73 -31.12
N ASP A 663 0.22 6.23 -31.86
CA ASP A 663 -0.15 7.65 -31.85
C ASP A 663 -1.20 7.93 -30.76
N TRP A 664 -0.73 8.37 -29.61
CA TRP A 664 -1.58 8.70 -28.47
C TRP A 664 -2.47 9.92 -28.69
N GLU A 665 -2.08 10.87 -29.53
CA GLU A 665 -2.90 12.05 -29.85
C GLU A 665 -4.12 11.64 -30.67
N SER A 666 -3.93 10.78 -31.67
CA SER A 666 -5.05 10.21 -32.43
C SER A 666 -6.00 9.40 -31.56
N ILE A 667 -5.49 8.57 -30.65
CA ILE A 667 -6.32 7.79 -29.72
C ILE A 667 -7.13 8.73 -28.81
N THR A 668 -6.49 9.71 -28.17
CA THR A 668 -7.18 10.63 -27.26
C THR A 668 -8.22 11.50 -27.97
N ALA A 669 -7.91 11.99 -29.18
CA ALA A 669 -8.85 12.71 -30.02
C ALA A 669 -10.07 11.85 -30.40
N PHE A 670 -9.85 10.58 -30.72
CA PHE A 670 -10.92 9.63 -30.99
C PHE A 670 -11.80 9.41 -29.75
N LEU A 671 -11.20 9.10 -28.59
CA LEU A 671 -11.96 8.89 -27.35
C LEU A 671 -12.82 10.10 -26.99
N LYS A 672 -12.25 11.32 -27.11
CA LYS A 672 -12.97 12.57 -26.89
C LYS A 672 -14.12 12.76 -27.87
N LYS A 673 -13.91 12.49 -29.15
CA LYS A 673 -14.94 12.56 -30.19
C LYS A 673 -16.09 11.59 -29.93
N GLN A 674 -15.78 10.39 -29.43
CA GLN A 674 -16.78 9.37 -29.07
C GLN A 674 -17.41 9.58 -27.69
N GLY A 675 -16.97 10.60 -26.93
CA GLY A 675 -17.47 10.86 -25.58
C GLY A 675 -17.05 9.83 -24.53
N ILE A 676 -16.01 9.02 -24.80
CA ILE A 676 -15.52 7.95 -23.93
C ILE A 676 -14.63 8.55 -22.84
N LYS A 677 -14.95 8.26 -21.57
CA LYS A 677 -14.29 8.76 -20.36
C LYS A 677 -13.63 7.65 -19.54
N SER A 678 -13.85 6.38 -19.88
CA SER A 678 -13.16 5.25 -19.25
C SER A 678 -12.71 4.20 -20.28
N VAL A 679 -11.52 3.63 -20.06
CA VAL A 679 -10.97 2.54 -20.87
C VAL A 679 -10.39 1.47 -19.95
N VAL A 680 -10.83 0.22 -20.10
CA VAL A 680 -10.19 -0.93 -19.45
C VAL A 680 -9.06 -1.44 -20.34
N SER A 681 -7.84 -1.57 -19.81
CA SER A 681 -6.69 -2.02 -20.60
C SER A 681 -5.54 -2.58 -19.74
N ASP A 682 -4.46 -3.02 -20.39
CA ASP A 682 -3.27 -3.56 -19.75
C ASP A 682 -2.44 -2.50 -19.01
N LEU A 683 -1.35 -2.94 -18.36
CA LEU A 683 -0.49 -2.09 -17.54
C LEU A 683 0.30 -1.05 -18.34
N PHE A 684 0.48 -1.23 -19.65
CA PHE A 684 1.22 -0.30 -20.49
C PHE A 684 0.32 0.78 -21.10
N PHE A 685 -0.84 0.38 -21.62
CA PHE A 685 -1.76 1.32 -22.27
C PHE A 685 -2.43 2.26 -21.26
N SER A 686 -2.81 1.73 -20.10
CA SER A 686 -3.55 2.47 -19.06
C SER A 686 -2.84 3.74 -18.56
N PRO A 687 -1.56 3.70 -18.10
CA PRO A 687 -0.87 4.91 -17.67
C PRO A 687 -0.62 5.90 -18.82
N ASN A 688 -0.36 5.41 -20.03
CA ASN A 688 -0.14 6.27 -21.19
C ASN A 688 -1.42 7.03 -21.58
N ILE A 689 -2.58 6.36 -21.68
CA ILE A 689 -3.80 7.06 -22.05
C ILE A 689 -4.22 8.08 -21.00
N MET A 690 -4.00 7.80 -19.71
CA MET A 690 -4.20 8.76 -18.62
C MET A 690 -3.27 9.98 -18.75
N LYS A 691 -2.00 9.76 -19.10
CA LYS A 691 -1.02 10.83 -19.31
C LYS A 691 -1.40 11.73 -20.49
N TYR A 692 -1.66 11.15 -21.67
CA TYR A 692 -1.93 11.92 -22.89
C TYR A 692 -3.30 12.60 -22.88
N SER A 693 -4.30 12.00 -22.20
CA SER A 693 -5.59 12.65 -21.98
C SER A 693 -5.59 13.67 -20.83
N GLN A 694 -4.45 13.90 -20.18
CA GLN A 694 -4.33 14.77 -19.00
C GLN A 694 -5.30 14.39 -17.86
N GLY A 695 -5.65 13.11 -17.77
CA GLY A 695 -6.59 12.57 -16.79
C GLY A 695 -8.07 12.71 -17.16
N GLU A 696 -8.42 13.25 -18.33
CA GLU A 696 -9.81 13.27 -18.82
C GLU A 696 -10.37 11.85 -19.02
N VAL A 697 -9.51 10.92 -19.47
CA VAL A 697 -9.85 9.50 -19.61
C VAL A 697 -9.29 8.72 -18.43
N ARG A 698 -10.17 8.00 -17.73
CA ARG A 698 -9.80 7.07 -16.66
C ARG A 698 -9.39 5.73 -17.28
N ALA A 699 -8.36 5.10 -16.75
CA ALA A 699 -7.96 3.75 -17.14
C ALA A 699 -7.70 2.87 -15.91
N THR A 700 -7.33 1.60 -16.13
CA THR A 700 -7.06 0.60 -15.09
C THR A 700 -5.56 0.59 -14.76
N PRO A 701 -5.05 1.42 -13.83
CA PRO A 701 -3.63 1.36 -13.48
C PRO A 701 -3.31 0.07 -12.73
N ARG A 702 -2.01 -0.21 -12.61
CA ARG A 702 -1.50 -1.20 -11.67
C ARG A 702 -2.07 -0.93 -10.28
N TYR A 703 -2.56 -1.98 -9.61
CA TYR A 703 -2.93 -1.84 -8.20
C TYR A 703 -1.69 -1.50 -7.37
N ASN A 704 -1.85 -0.60 -6.40
CA ASN A 704 -0.81 -0.13 -5.51
C ASN A 704 -1.35 -0.17 -4.07
N GLY A 705 -0.74 -0.97 -3.19
CA GLY A 705 -1.23 -1.18 -1.83
C GLY A 705 -0.94 0.01 -0.90
N ALA A 706 0.15 0.73 -1.14
CA ALA A 706 0.56 1.91 -0.39
C ALA A 706 -0.34 3.10 -0.72
N TYR A 707 -0.82 3.18 -1.96
CA TYR A 707 -1.78 4.15 -2.47
C TYR A 707 -2.84 3.44 -3.33
N PRO A 708 -3.85 2.80 -2.71
CA PRO A 708 -4.90 2.16 -3.46
C PRO A 708 -5.62 3.22 -4.27
N ASP A 709 -5.43 3.19 -5.59
CA ASP A 709 -6.25 3.99 -6.49
C ASP A 709 -7.66 3.42 -6.41
N LEU A 710 -8.55 4.13 -5.72
CA LEU A 710 -9.95 3.72 -5.54
C LEU A 710 -10.71 3.62 -6.87
N ARG A 711 -10.11 4.05 -8.00
CA ARG A 711 -10.61 3.81 -9.35
C ARG A 711 -10.30 2.40 -9.86
N VAL A 712 -9.28 1.73 -9.33
CA VAL A 712 -9.01 0.30 -9.60
C VAL A 712 -10.05 -0.49 -8.84
N ARG A 713 -11.03 -0.99 -9.58
CA ARG A 713 -12.05 -1.87 -9.04
C ARG A 713 -11.61 -3.31 -9.26
N PRO A 714 -11.72 -4.19 -8.26
CA PRO A 714 -11.50 -5.62 -8.43
C PRO A 714 -12.60 -6.26 -9.30
N GLY A 715 -13.57 -5.49 -9.80
CA GLY A 715 -14.57 -5.93 -10.76
C GLY A 715 -15.36 -4.76 -11.35
N TYR A 716 -15.99 -5.02 -12.48
CA TYR A 716 -16.77 -4.08 -13.28
C TYR A 716 -18.19 -4.61 -13.46
N SER A 717 -19.17 -3.72 -13.30
CA SER A 717 -20.50 -3.95 -13.86
C SER A 717 -20.48 -3.62 -15.36
N PRO A 718 -21.30 -4.27 -16.21
CA PRO A 718 -21.24 -4.07 -17.66
C PRO A 718 -21.34 -2.61 -18.12
N ASP A 719 -22.20 -1.82 -17.48
CA ASP A 719 -22.42 -0.39 -17.72
C ASP A 719 -21.19 0.48 -17.42
N GLN A 720 -20.20 -0.05 -16.70
CA GLN A 720 -18.99 0.67 -16.30
C GLN A 720 -17.86 0.54 -17.32
N ILE A 721 -18.00 -0.35 -18.30
CA ILE A 721 -16.99 -0.61 -19.34
C ILE A 721 -17.39 0.16 -20.60
N GLU A 722 -17.00 1.44 -20.71
CA GLU A 722 -17.31 2.26 -21.89
C GLU A 722 -16.48 1.85 -23.12
N ALA A 723 -15.23 1.46 -22.88
CA ALA A 723 -14.33 0.92 -23.89
C ALA A 723 -13.29 -0.04 -23.28
N LEU A 724 -12.75 -0.93 -24.12
CA LEU A 724 -11.70 -1.87 -23.77
C LEU A 724 -10.60 -1.80 -24.82
N SER A 725 -9.34 -1.69 -24.38
CA SER A 725 -8.17 -1.69 -25.26
C SER A 725 -7.27 -2.88 -24.94
N ILE A 726 -6.79 -3.57 -25.96
CA ILE A 726 -5.89 -4.72 -25.82
C ILE A 726 -4.87 -4.77 -26.95
N HIS A 727 -3.69 -5.30 -26.64
CA HIS A 727 -2.65 -5.54 -27.63
C HIS A 727 -3.11 -6.53 -28.72
N GLN A 728 -2.72 -6.34 -29.98
CA GLN A 728 -3.16 -7.17 -31.12
C GLN A 728 -2.94 -8.66 -30.90
N ARG A 729 -1.82 -9.01 -30.24
CA ARG A 729 -1.45 -10.37 -29.82
C ARG A 729 -2.58 -11.11 -29.08
N ASP A 730 -3.35 -10.39 -28.27
CA ASP A 730 -4.35 -10.92 -27.34
C ASP A 730 -5.79 -10.56 -27.77
N ARG A 731 -5.96 -9.88 -28.91
CA ARG A 731 -7.26 -9.39 -29.41
C ARG A 731 -8.30 -10.50 -29.57
N ALA A 732 -7.89 -11.69 -30.02
CA ALA A 732 -8.81 -12.78 -30.29
C ALA A 732 -9.51 -13.30 -29.01
N GLU A 733 -8.85 -13.22 -27.86
CA GLU A 733 -9.44 -13.57 -26.55
C GLU A 733 -10.62 -12.65 -26.21
N VAL A 734 -10.43 -11.33 -26.36
CA VAL A 734 -11.48 -10.35 -26.11
C VAL A 734 -12.66 -10.56 -27.06
N ILE A 735 -12.39 -10.81 -28.35
CA ILE A 735 -13.45 -11.10 -29.33
C ILE A 735 -14.22 -12.37 -28.93
N ALA A 736 -13.51 -13.44 -28.54
CA ALA A 736 -14.14 -14.68 -28.11
C ALA A 736 -15.04 -14.44 -26.89
N PHE A 737 -14.58 -13.66 -25.92
CA PHE A 737 -15.36 -13.26 -24.75
C PHE A 737 -16.61 -12.44 -25.11
N LEU A 738 -16.45 -11.37 -25.90
CA LEU A 738 -17.56 -10.50 -26.29
C LEU A 738 -18.62 -11.26 -27.10
N ASN A 739 -18.19 -12.11 -28.03
CA ASN A 739 -19.08 -12.93 -28.85
C ASN A 739 -19.82 -13.98 -28.01
N ARG A 740 -19.11 -14.68 -27.10
CA ARG A 740 -19.72 -15.66 -26.18
C ARG A 740 -20.80 -15.03 -25.32
N ASN A 741 -20.61 -13.79 -24.89
CA ASN A 741 -21.58 -13.04 -24.10
C ASN A 741 -22.58 -12.23 -24.95
N GLN A 742 -22.48 -12.28 -26.29
CA GLN A 742 -23.26 -11.50 -27.27
C GLN A 742 -23.29 -9.98 -27.01
N TRP A 743 -22.15 -9.42 -26.63
CA TRP A 743 -22.01 -7.97 -26.55
C TRP A 743 -21.90 -7.41 -27.96
N GLN A 744 -22.61 -6.32 -28.23
CA GLN A 744 -22.37 -5.55 -29.44
C GLN A 744 -21.20 -4.58 -29.18
N TYR A 745 -20.38 -4.39 -30.20
CA TYR A 745 -19.20 -3.54 -30.11
C TYR A 745 -18.80 -3.02 -31.49
N GLN A 746 -18.08 -1.92 -31.49
CA GLN A 746 -17.35 -1.40 -32.63
C GLN A 746 -15.85 -1.51 -32.36
N VAL A 747 -15.06 -1.60 -33.43
CA VAL A 747 -13.61 -1.83 -33.35
C VAL A 747 -12.88 -0.72 -34.07
N GLN A 748 -11.90 -0.11 -33.39
CA GLN A 748 -10.99 0.87 -33.96
C GLN A 748 -9.53 0.44 -33.68
N PRO A 749 -8.74 0.09 -34.71
CA PRO A 749 -7.33 -0.23 -34.55
C PRO A 749 -6.47 1.03 -34.38
N PHE A 750 -5.42 0.92 -33.57
CA PHE A 750 -4.40 1.94 -33.33
C PHE A 750 -3.02 1.27 -33.17
N GLY A 751 -2.33 1.04 -34.30
CA GLY A 751 -1.06 0.32 -34.32
C GLY A 751 -1.19 -1.07 -33.68
N GLU A 752 -0.35 -1.33 -32.67
CA GLU A 752 -0.33 -2.59 -31.92
C GLU A 752 -1.49 -2.76 -30.93
N TYR A 753 -2.41 -1.80 -30.84
CA TYR A 753 -3.60 -1.89 -29.98
C TYR A 753 -4.90 -1.88 -30.78
N THR A 754 -5.90 -2.57 -30.26
CA THR A 754 -7.28 -2.50 -30.73
C THR A 754 -8.16 -1.94 -29.63
N LEU A 755 -8.94 -0.91 -29.95
CA LEU A 755 -9.96 -0.35 -29.09
C LEU A 755 -11.33 -0.90 -29.47
N PHE A 756 -11.98 -1.55 -28.52
CA PHE A 756 -13.38 -1.95 -28.56
C PHE A 756 -14.20 -0.86 -27.86
N HIS A 757 -15.19 -0.29 -28.53
CA HIS A 757 -16.02 0.79 -27.99
C HIS A 757 -17.49 0.59 -28.34
N HIS A 758 -18.36 1.43 -27.77
CA HIS A 758 -19.81 1.27 -27.87
C HIS A 758 -20.21 -0.14 -27.43
N LEU A 759 -19.68 -0.54 -26.28
CA LEU A 759 -19.91 -1.85 -25.68
C LEU A 759 -21.34 -1.88 -25.14
N ILE A 760 -22.20 -2.66 -25.80
CA ILE A 760 -23.60 -2.80 -25.43
C ILE A 760 -23.80 -4.23 -24.92
N ASN A 761 -23.98 -4.35 -23.60
CA ASN A 761 -24.41 -5.61 -22.99
C ASN A 761 -25.89 -5.85 -23.37
N PRO A 762 -26.30 -7.09 -23.67
CA PRO A 762 -27.68 -7.41 -24.08
C PRO A 762 -28.74 -7.34 -22.97
N LEU A 763 -28.39 -7.47 -21.68
CA LEU A 763 -29.36 -7.38 -20.57
C LEU A 763 -29.87 -5.99 -20.13
N PRO A 764 -29.09 -4.89 -20.14
CA PRO A 764 -29.54 -3.60 -19.62
C PRO A 764 -30.84 -3.05 -20.23
N PHE A 765 -31.32 -3.61 -21.34
CA PHE A 765 -32.56 -3.21 -22.00
C PHE A 765 -33.79 -3.99 -21.57
N THR A 766 -33.74 -4.83 -20.53
CA THR A 766 -34.86 -5.71 -20.16
C THR A 766 -35.55 -5.24 -18.87
N ARG A 767 -36.89 -5.30 -18.83
CA ARG A 767 -37.72 -4.95 -17.66
C ARG A 767 -37.94 -6.19 -16.80
N GLN A 768 -37.66 -6.11 -15.50
CA GLN A 768 -37.99 -7.20 -14.58
C GLN A 768 -39.51 -7.38 -14.47
N LEU A 769 -39.99 -8.61 -14.69
CA LEU A 769 -41.38 -8.98 -14.54
C LEU A 769 -41.65 -9.39 -13.09
N ASP A 770 -42.78 -8.97 -12.54
CA ASP A 770 -43.21 -9.45 -11.22
C ASP A 770 -43.83 -10.84 -11.37
N ILE A 771 -43.14 -11.83 -10.80
CA ILE A 771 -43.52 -13.25 -10.86
C ILE A 771 -43.85 -13.83 -9.49
N ARG A 772 -44.10 -12.99 -8.48
CA ARG A 772 -44.47 -13.44 -7.12
C ARG A 772 -45.74 -14.28 -7.08
N GLU A 773 -46.64 -14.08 -8.04
CA GLU A 773 -47.88 -14.86 -8.18
C GLU A 773 -47.71 -16.10 -9.09
N ALA A 774 -46.51 -16.33 -9.64
CA ALA A 774 -46.27 -17.47 -10.50
C ALA A 774 -46.36 -18.78 -9.70
N ALA A 775 -46.97 -19.81 -10.31
CA ALA A 775 -47.01 -21.14 -9.71
C ALA A 775 -45.82 -21.95 -10.20
N LEU A 776 -44.98 -22.38 -9.26
CA LEU A 776 -43.80 -23.20 -9.52
C LEU A 776 -44.10 -24.66 -9.21
N THR A 777 -43.76 -25.56 -10.13
CA THR A 777 -43.82 -27.01 -9.96
C THR A 777 -42.46 -27.59 -10.26
N THR A 778 -41.92 -28.41 -9.36
CA THR A 778 -40.59 -28.97 -9.51
C THR A 778 -40.63 -30.48 -9.45
N SER A 779 -39.70 -31.12 -10.17
CA SER A 779 -39.51 -32.58 -10.10
C SER A 779 -39.19 -33.07 -8.69
N HIS A 780 -38.53 -32.23 -7.89
CA HIS A 780 -38.05 -32.54 -6.55
C HIS A 780 -38.34 -31.36 -5.62
N ASN A 781 -38.54 -31.66 -4.33
CA ASN A 781 -38.73 -30.67 -3.27
C ASN A 781 -39.75 -29.54 -3.60
N GLN A 782 -41.02 -29.90 -3.75
CA GLN A 782 -42.08 -28.94 -4.06
C GLN A 782 -42.29 -27.87 -2.95
N LYS A 783 -41.92 -28.17 -1.71
CA LYS A 783 -42.20 -27.34 -0.53
C LYS A 783 -41.44 -26.01 -0.52
N ASP A 784 -40.21 -25.99 -1.04
CA ASP A 784 -39.33 -24.81 -0.96
C ASP A 784 -39.35 -23.97 -2.25
N THR A 785 -40.30 -24.20 -3.15
CA THR A 785 -40.34 -23.55 -4.47
C THR A 785 -40.53 -22.03 -4.40
N LEU A 786 -41.24 -21.54 -3.39
CA LEU A 786 -41.44 -20.09 -3.17
C LEU A 786 -40.14 -19.35 -2.89
N SER A 787 -39.12 -20.04 -2.34
CA SER A 787 -37.81 -19.47 -2.11
C SER A 787 -37.15 -18.95 -3.39
N MET A 788 -37.51 -19.48 -4.57
CA MET A 788 -36.96 -19.01 -5.86
C MET A 788 -37.49 -17.64 -6.31
N ILE A 789 -38.55 -17.12 -5.68
CA ILE A 789 -39.23 -15.88 -6.14
C ILE A 789 -39.53 -14.91 -4.99
N ASP A 790 -38.87 -15.11 -3.84
CA ASP A 790 -39.09 -14.33 -2.62
C ASP A 790 -38.23 -13.05 -2.55
N LYS A 791 -37.28 -12.87 -3.48
CA LYS A 791 -36.31 -11.76 -3.54
C LYS A 791 -35.31 -11.75 -2.38
N ASN A 792 -35.06 -12.89 -1.75
CA ASN A 792 -34.01 -13.12 -0.78
C ASN A 792 -33.02 -14.20 -1.25
N ARG A 793 -31.86 -13.76 -1.76
CA ARG A 793 -30.74 -14.61 -2.19
C ARG A 793 -30.16 -15.57 -1.12
N ASN A 794 -30.56 -15.43 0.15
CA ASN A 794 -30.14 -16.33 1.23
C ASN A 794 -31.13 -17.49 1.45
N SER A 795 -32.37 -17.38 0.97
CA SER A 795 -33.27 -18.53 0.81
C SER A 795 -32.96 -19.24 -0.51
N ARG A 796 -33.36 -20.50 -0.62
CA ARG A 796 -33.20 -21.28 -1.86
C ARG A 796 -34.21 -22.41 -1.95
N TRP A 797 -34.57 -22.75 -3.17
CA TRP A 797 -35.01 -24.09 -3.52
C TRP A 797 -33.78 -24.98 -3.73
N THR A 798 -33.88 -26.24 -3.36
CA THR A 798 -32.83 -27.24 -3.59
C THR A 798 -33.47 -28.59 -3.88
N SER A 799 -32.88 -29.38 -4.78
CA SER A 799 -33.39 -30.70 -5.15
C SER A 799 -33.40 -31.70 -3.98
N LEU A 800 -32.63 -31.46 -2.91
CA LEU A 800 -32.39 -32.36 -1.76
C LEU A 800 -31.73 -33.71 -2.10
N THR A 801 -31.59 -34.01 -3.38
CA THR A 801 -30.85 -35.15 -3.91
C THR A 801 -29.76 -34.65 -4.87
N PRO A 802 -28.68 -35.43 -5.08
CA PRO A 802 -27.69 -35.12 -6.10
C PRO A 802 -28.36 -34.87 -7.45
N ARG A 803 -27.81 -33.92 -8.20
CA ARG A 803 -28.40 -33.46 -9.47
C ARG A 803 -28.38 -34.56 -10.52
N GLU A 804 -29.52 -34.72 -11.19
CA GLU A 804 -29.72 -35.74 -12.22
C GLU A 804 -30.35 -35.16 -13.47
N THR A 805 -30.03 -35.78 -14.60
CA THR A 805 -30.60 -35.47 -15.91
C THR A 805 -32.12 -35.68 -15.86
N GLY A 806 -32.87 -34.70 -16.33
CA GLY A 806 -34.34 -34.74 -16.35
C GLY A 806 -35.00 -34.08 -15.15
N MET A 807 -34.24 -33.70 -14.10
CA MET A 807 -34.77 -32.79 -13.08
C MET A 807 -35.30 -31.53 -13.75
N PHE A 808 -36.49 -31.06 -13.36
CA PHE A 808 -37.11 -29.88 -13.95
C PHE A 808 -37.70 -28.92 -12.93
N ILE A 809 -37.78 -27.66 -13.37
CA ILE A 809 -38.58 -26.58 -12.78
C ILE A 809 -39.56 -26.11 -13.85
N HIS A 810 -40.82 -26.04 -13.49
CA HIS A 810 -41.91 -25.59 -14.35
C HIS A 810 -42.57 -24.38 -13.69
N CYS A 811 -42.76 -23.30 -14.45
CA CYS A 811 -43.27 -22.02 -13.97
C CYS A 811 -44.49 -21.61 -14.80
N ASP A 812 -45.66 -21.48 -14.16
CA ASP A 812 -46.88 -20.89 -14.73
C ASP A 812 -46.99 -19.43 -14.29
N LEU A 813 -46.78 -18.50 -15.22
CA LEU A 813 -46.81 -17.05 -15.02
C LEU A 813 -48.23 -16.51 -14.77
N LYS A 814 -49.27 -17.37 -14.78
CA LYS A 814 -50.70 -17.06 -14.63
C LYS A 814 -51.33 -16.24 -15.76
N LYS A 815 -50.53 -15.51 -16.51
CA LYS A 815 -50.92 -14.76 -17.71
C LYS A 815 -49.84 -14.89 -18.77
N ILE A 816 -50.22 -14.72 -20.04
CA ILE A 816 -49.25 -14.63 -21.13
C ILE A 816 -48.44 -13.35 -20.94
N GLN A 817 -47.12 -13.47 -20.95
CA GLN A 817 -46.18 -12.35 -20.83
C GLN A 817 -45.17 -12.44 -21.97
N LYS A 818 -44.75 -11.27 -22.46
CA LYS A 818 -43.63 -11.14 -23.40
C LYS A 818 -42.34 -11.17 -22.59
N ILE A 819 -41.54 -12.21 -22.78
CA ILE A 819 -40.29 -12.46 -22.04
C ILE A 819 -39.10 -12.44 -23.01
N SER A 820 -37.95 -12.01 -22.54
CA SER A 820 -36.71 -11.93 -23.35
C SER A 820 -35.47 -12.39 -22.59
N ALA A 821 -35.56 -12.62 -21.28
CA ALA A 821 -34.48 -13.25 -20.53
C ALA A 821 -34.95 -14.00 -19.28
N LEU A 822 -34.09 -14.93 -18.84
CA LEU A 822 -34.20 -15.69 -17.60
C LEU A 822 -32.88 -15.57 -16.84
N ILE A 823 -32.91 -15.25 -15.54
CA ILE A 823 -31.74 -15.26 -14.66
C ILE A 823 -31.93 -16.32 -13.59
N LEU A 824 -30.93 -17.18 -13.43
CA LEU A 824 -30.85 -18.16 -12.35
C LEU A 824 -29.72 -17.76 -11.42
N ASP A 825 -30.04 -17.40 -10.19
CA ASP A 825 -29.08 -17.07 -9.15
C ASP A 825 -29.08 -18.18 -8.08
N PRO A 826 -27.95 -18.87 -7.85
CA PRO A 826 -27.84 -19.89 -6.80
C PRO A 826 -27.72 -19.29 -5.39
N GLY A 827 -27.65 -17.96 -5.25
CA GLY A 827 -27.29 -17.31 -4.00
C GLY A 827 -25.84 -17.63 -3.61
N PRO A 828 -25.55 -17.90 -2.32
CA PRO A 828 -24.20 -18.23 -1.87
C PRO A 828 -23.74 -19.67 -2.24
N HIS A 829 -24.58 -20.47 -2.88
CA HIS A 829 -24.36 -21.91 -3.11
C HIS A 829 -23.85 -22.23 -4.52
N ILE A 830 -22.73 -21.62 -4.89
CA ILE A 830 -22.18 -21.64 -6.26
C ILE A 830 -21.90 -23.08 -6.76
N GLN A 831 -21.55 -24.01 -5.87
CA GLN A 831 -21.35 -25.41 -6.23
C GLN A 831 -22.60 -26.13 -6.76
N ASP A 832 -23.80 -25.65 -6.41
CA ASP A 832 -25.09 -26.26 -6.77
C ASP A 832 -25.63 -25.76 -8.13
N ILE A 833 -24.90 -24.87 -8.82
CA ILE A 833 -25.29 -24.35 -10.14
C ILE A 833 -25.30 -25.46 -11.17
N ALA A 834 -26.43 -25.59 -11.87
CA ALA A 834 -26.57 -26.36 -13.10
C ALA A 834 -26.16 -25.52 -14.32
N ASN A 835 -25.23 -26.03 -15.12
CA ASN A 835 -24.66 -25.32 -16.27
C ASN A 835 -25.29 -25.77 -17.60
N ASP A 836 -25.65 -27.05 -17.72
CA ASP A 836 -26.34 -27.60 -18.88
C ASP A 836 -27.84 -27.70 -18.63
N LEU A 837 -28.57 -26.70 -19.12
CA LEU A 837 -30.01 -26.56 -18.95
C LEU A 837 -30.68 -26.41 -20.31
N ASP A 838 -31.72 -27.21 -20.54
CA ASP A 838 -32.65 -26.97 -21.62
C ASP A 838 -33.79 -26.07 -21.14
N LEU A 839 -34.03 -25.00 -21.88
CA LEU A 839 -35.12 -24.06 -21.63
C LEU A 839 -36.24 -24.28 -22.63
N PHE A 840 -37.47 -24.28 -22.15
CA PHE A 840 -38.67 -24.40 -22.99
C PHE A 840 -39.72 -23.39 -22.56
N TYR A 841 -40.57 -23.00 -23.52
CA TYR A 841 -41.73 -22.15 -23.27
C TYR A 841 -42.99 -22.70 -23.93
N SER A 842 -44.15 -22.30 -23.42
CA SER A 842 -45.46 -22.67 -23.96
C SER A 842 -46.52 -21.61 -23.64
N LEU A 843 -47.54 -21.50 -24.50
CA LEU A 843 -48.73 -20.68 -24.27
C LEU A 843 -49.84 -21.46 -23.55
N ASP A 844 -49.94 -22.76 -23.80
CA ASP A 844 -51.04 -23.63 -23.35
C ASP A 844 -50.62 -24.64 -22.26
N GLY A 845 -49.32 -24.80 -22.04
CA GLY A 845 -48.75 -25.75 -21.06
C GLY A 845 -48.71 -27.20 -21.57
N LEU A 846 -49.11 -27.44 -22.82
CA LEU A 846 -49.15 -28.75 -23.47
C LEU A 846 -48.07 -28.85 -24.56
N HIS A 847 -47.90 -27.80 -25.37
CA HIS A 847 -46.95 -27.76 -26.48
C HIS A 847 -45.77 -26.87 -26.14
N TYR A 848 -44.60 -27.47 -25.95
CA TYR A 848 -43.37 -26.76 -25.60
C TYR A 848 -42.45 -26.55 -26.80
N GLN A 849 -41.94 -25.32 -26.92
CA GLN A 849 -40.89 -24.96 -27.86
C GLN A 849 -39.59 -24.73 -27.11
N LYS A 850 -38.46 -25.18 -27.67
CA LYS A 850 -37.14 -25.04 -27.06
C LYS A 850 -36.58 -23.63 -27.32
N ILE A 851 -36.01 -23.03 -26.28
CA ILE A 851 -35.21 -21.81 -26.37
C ILE A 851 -33.74 -22.25 -26.55
N ASP A 852 -33.20 -22.09 -27.75
CA ASP A 852 -31.82 -22.48 -28.06
C ASP A 852 -30.83 -21.38 -27.62
N GLN A 853 -30.60 -21.28 -26.30
CA GLN A 853 -29.67 -20.33 -25.71
C GLN A 853 -28.88 -20.96 -24.56
N LYS A 854 -27.58 -20.68 -24.52
CA LYS A 854 -26.70 -21.01 -23.39
C LYS A 854 -26.72 -19.91 -22.32
N GLY A 855 -26.48 -20.30 -21.07
CA GLY A 855 -26.32 -19.38 -19.94
C GLY A 855 -25.04 -18.55 -20.07
N ARG A 856 -25.07 -17.30 -19.58
CA ARG A 856 -24.00 -16.32 -19.74
C ARG A 856 -23.80 -15.47 -18.48
N PHE A 857 -22.61 -14.89 -18.36
CA PHE A 857 -22.30 -13.91 -17.33
C PHE A 857 -22.85 -12.54 -17.70
N HIS A 858 -23.40 -11.85 -16.70
CA HIS A 858 -24.18 -10.66 -17.02
C HIS A 858 -24.12 -9.50 -16.04
N GLN A 859 -23.58 -9.69 -14.83
CA GLN A 859 -23.56 -8.65 -13.80
C GLN A 859 -22.17 -8.15 -13.42
N HIS A 860 -21.18 -9.04 -13.35
CA HIS A 860 -19.88 -8.74 -12.76
C HIS A 860 -18.76 -9.38 -13.57
N PHE A 861 -17.74 -8.58 -13.89
CA PHE A 861 -16.56 -8.99 -14.64
C PHE A 861 -15.28 -8.56 -13.94
N ARG A 862 -14.18 -9.24 -14.21
CA ARG A 862 -12.84 -8.89 -13.74
C ARG A 862 -11.89 -8.74 -14.90
N TRP A 863 -10.95 -7.81 -14.75
CA TRP A 863 -9.88 -7.61 -15.72
C TRP A 863 -8.59 -8.19 -15.18
N THR A 864 -8.06 -9.22 -15.83
CA THR A 864 -6.86 -9.88 -15.34
C THR A 864 -5.57 -9.17 -15.71
N GLY A 865 -5.63 -8.12 -16.54
CA GLY A 865 -4.49 -7.52 -17.22
C GLY A 865 -4.48 -7.81 -18.72
N SER A 866 -5.01 -8.97 -19.12
CA SER A 866 -5.16 -9.39 -20.52
C SER A 866 -6.53 -10.00 -20.84
N HIS A 867 -7.30 -10.45 -19.83
CA HIS A 867 -8.58 -11.11 -20.01
C HIS A 867 -9.68 -10.35 -19.29
N LEU A 868 -10.84 -10.27 -19.93
CA LEU A 868 -12.09 -9.95 -19.27
C LEU A 868 -12.76 -11.27 -18.91
N ILE A 869 -13.01 -11.53 -17.63
CA ILE A 869 -13.57 -12.80 -17.14
C ILE A 869 -14.84 -12.53 -16.33
N GLY A 870 -15.82 -13.43 -16.37
CA GLY A 870 -16.98 -13.35 -15.49
C GLY A 870 -16.57 -13.47 -14.01
N SER A 871 -17.32 -12.85 -13.11
CA SER A 871 -17.15 -13.03 -11.67
C SER A 871 -18.48 -12.98 -10.91
N GLY A 872 -19.56 -13.30 -11.61
CA GLY A 872 -20.91 -13.37 -11.05
C GLY A 872 -21.26 -14.81 -10.66
N THR A 873 -22.20 -14.96 -9.73
CA THR A 873 -22.71 -16.28 -9.34
C THR A 873 -23.95 -16.69 -10.13
N SER A 874 -24.58 -15.75 -10.84
CA SER A 874 -25.81 -15.97 -11.60
C SER A 874 -25.54 -16.23 -13.09
N SER A 875 -26.42 -17.03 -13.69
CA SER A 875 -26.44 -17.32 -15.12
C SER A 875 -27.65 -16.67 -15.76
N ALA A 876 -27.43 -15.89 -16.84
CA ALA A 876 -28.50 -15.31 -17.64
C ALA A 876 -28.65 -16.00 -18.99
N TYR A 877 -29.89 -16.23 -19.39
CA TYR A 877 -30.26 -16.76 -20.70
C TYR A 877 -31.07 -15.70 -21.41
N ILE A 878 -30.56 -15.19 -22.53
CA ILE A 878 -31.11 -14.03 -23.24
C ILE A 878 -31.48 -14.46 -24.65
N PHE A 879 -32.70 -14.15 -25.06
CA PHE A 879 -33.28 -14.56 -26.32
C PHE A 879 -34.12 -13.43 -26.92
N LEU A 880 -34.48 -13.58 -28.20
CA LEU A 880 -35.46 -12.69 -28.84
C LEU A 880 -36.78 -12.73 -28.06
N PRO A 881 -37.50 -11.59 -27.91
CA PRO A 881 -38.74 -11.57 -27.16
C PRO A 881 -39.75 -12.60 -27.67
N ILE A 882 -40.25 -13.44 -26.77
CA ILE A 882 -41.26 -14.48 -27.02
C ILE A 882 -42.46 -14.27 -26.10
N GLU A 883 -43.65 -14.67 -26.54
CA GLU A 883 -44.82 -14.74 -25.68
C GLU A 883 -44.87 -16.12 -24.99
N ALA A 884 -44.95 -16.12 -23.67
CA ALA A 884 -45.00 -17.32 -22.86
C ALA A 884 -45.95 -17.16 -21.68
N ARG A 885 -46.69 -18.22 -21.36
CA ARG A 885 -47.36 -18.37 -20.06
C ARG A 885 -46.63 -19.38 -19.19
N TYR A 886 -46.11 -20.43 -19.79
CA TYR A 886 -45.42 -21.51 -19.11
C TYR A 886 -43.95 -21.54 -19.52
N LEU A 887 -43.08 -21.74 -18.53
CA LEU A 887 -41.65 -21.98 -18.74
C LEU A 887 -41.25 -23.29 -18.10
N LYS A 888 -40.37 -24.02 -18.75
CA LYS A 888 -39.81 -25.27 -18.24
C LYS A 888 -38.29 -25.26 -18.39
N ILE A 889 -37.60 -25.44 -17.28
CA ILE A 889 -36.15 -25.54 -17.18
C ILE A 889 -35.83 -26.99 -16.86
N VAL A 890 -34.99 -27.64 -17.66
CA VAL A 890 -34.65 -29.06 -17.50
C VAL A 890 -33.15 -29.22 -17.38
N CYS A 891 -32.69 -29.84 -16.30
CA CYS A 891 -31.28 -30.19 -16.10
C CYS A 891 -30.88 -31.31 -17.06
N ARG A 892 -29.77 -31.13 -17.78
CA ARG A 892 -29.23 -32.09 -18.76
C ARG A 892 -27.94 -32.77 -18.32
N GLU A 893 -27.42 -32.41 -17.15
CA GLU A 893 -26.21 -32.96 -16.57
C GLU A 893 -26.48 -33.76 -15.29
N ASN A 894 -25.57 -34.69 -14.98
CA ASN A 894 -25.56 -35.47 -13.74
C ASN A 894 -24.43 -34.99 -12.82
N ASN A 895 -24.68 -34.90 -11.52
CA ASN A 895 -23.67 -34.63 -10.51
C ASN A 895 -23.97 -35.42 -9.22
N ASN A 896 -23.11 -36.38 -8.90
CA ASN A 896 -23.31 -37.27 -7.75
C ASN A 896 -22.95 -36.64 -6.40
N SER A 897 -22.37 -35.44 -6.39
CA SER A 897 -21.83 -34.79 -5.19
C SER A 897 -22.62 -33.56 -4.74
N TYR A 898 -23.35 -32.91 -5.65
CA TYR A 898 -24.04 -31.65 -5.38
C TYR A 898 -25.48 -31.67 -5.84
N TYR A 899 -26.29 -30.92 -5.10
CA TYR A 899 -27.70 -30.70 -5.43
C TYR A 899 -27.82 -29.76 -6.63
N TRP A 900 -29.04 -29.57 -7.10
CA TRP A 900 -29.41 -28.44 -7.94
C TRP A 900 -30.18 -27.45 -7.07
N SER A 901 -29.65 -26.24 -6.93
CA SER A 901 -30.24 -25.21 -6.07
C SER A 901 -30.39 -23.89 -6.82
N ILE A 902 -31.49 -23.19 -6.53
CA ILE A 902 -31.78 -21.85 -7.06
C ILE A 902 -32.22 -20.98 -5.87
N GLY A 903 -31.45 -19.92 -5.63
CA GLY A 903 -31.79 -18.86 -4.69
C GLY A 903 -32.85 -17.93 -5.29
N GLU A 904 -32.61 -17.41 -6.49
CA GLU A 904 -33.58 -16.55 -7.20
C GLU A 904 -33.74 -16.96 -8.66
N LEU A 905 -34.98 -16.94 -9.11
CA LEU A 905 -35.41 -17.03 -10.50
C LEU A 905 -35.95 -15.67 -10.90
N GLU A 906 -35.29 -14.99 -11.84
CA GLU A 906 -35.80 -13.73 -12.40
C GLU A 906 -36.19 -13.93 -13.86
N ILE A 907 -37.32 -13.33 -14.24
CA ILE A 907 -37.81 -13.33 -15.62
C ILE A 907 -37.91 -11.88 -16.07
N LEU A 908 -37.31 -11.58 -17.21
CA LEU A 908 -37.25 -10.23 -17.75
C LEU A 908 -38.00 -10.18 -19.09
N GLY A 909 -38.74 -9.10 -19.30
CA GLY A 909 -39.38 -8.76 -20.57
C GLY A 909 -38.59 -7.72 -21.36
N PRO A 910 -39.02 -7.41 -22.60
CA PRO A 910 -38.42 -6.35 -23.40
C PRO A 910 -38.66 -4.97 -22.77
N PRO A 911 -37.93 -3.92 -23.21
CA PRO A 911 -38.08 -2.58 -22.65
C PRO A 911 -39.49 -2.00 -22.92
N GLU A 912 -39.98 -1.11 -22.04
CA GLU A 912 -41.30 -0.48 -22.20
C GLU A 912 -41.37 0.31 -23.51
N GLY A 913 -42.39 0.03 -24.34
CA GLY A 913 -42.63 0.70 -25.62
C GLY A 913 -42.04 0.02 -26.86
N SER A 914 -41.70 -1.28 -26.80
CA SER A 914 -41.12 -2.08 -27.89
C SER A 914 -41.99 -3.20 -28.48
#